data_AF-A0A235EVA5-F1
#
_entry.id   AF-A0A235EVA5-F1
#
_cell.length_a   1.000
_cell.length_b   1.000
_cell.length_c   1.000
_cell.angle_alpha   90.00
_cell.angle_beta   90.00
_cell.angle_gamma   90.00
#
_symmetry.space_group_name_H-M   'P 1'
#
loop_
_entity.id
_entity.type
_entity.pdbx_description
1 polymer ?
#
loop_
_entity_poly.entity_id
_entity_poly.type
_entity_poly.pdbx_seq_one_letter_code
_entity_poly.pdbx_strand_id
1 'polypeptide(L)'
;MNRDTTTSPAADWGQLLWDPLRLSAMATEYAVDAWQRSILYADVRRQRGNQYLEHLQEQTPNVLDFASEVIMSGLDLPQPVNYGLVRILPPADAPADPKKRPFVVVDPRAGHGPGIGGFKPDSEVGAALKAGHPCYFVGFLPDPVPGQTVEDVMRAEAAFVRRVGELHPGSRGKPAVIGNCQAGWQILMAAAVWPELFGPIIVAGAPLSYWAGDNPMRYAGGLTGGSWLTALTSDLGAGRFDGAWLVQNFENLDPANTLWSKQYNLYAKVDTEGPRHLQFEKYWGGHVFLNDVEIQYIVDNLFIGNKLSTAQLVTSDGVRIDLRNIRSPILVFCSYGDNITPPPQALGWITDLYRNDLDVLGHDQTIVYATHDSIGHLGIFVSGSVGRKEHQEFAENIDIIDVLPAGIHHMQIDEHPDPVQEGDPTSDVFLTRIRRSSIDEVREIVRPDPENDRRFAAVARISEVNLACYRSFVQPWMRALVTDQGAKWLEQLHPLRMGYELWSDRHPLAAAVHEAAQHVRDHRQPVSEANPFLQLQAQFSTAVEQMLDQFRDCRDQIYAQAFDTLYSLPLVQAMTGQSLHDDAPPRAHPSETPEHRQYLVQELTRLEGAVHSGGLVEAAIRALFFVLAERGEADERHFRHAEELVRPQLGNDFDMQAFRHLVRRQALLMRLHEDAAVSAIPGLLNNVAPDDIRQVAGMIAQVLGSGDALSAPEQAKLKQVSTLFEQAIRRAQAASAPAMPSAHDAPSAVADTKPKTSSPKPKAPQKTTASKTPAAPQTRQTRRGKST
;
A
#
# COMPACT_ATOMS: atom_id res chain seq x y z
N MET A 1 -14.42 5.38 21.01
CA MET A 1 -14.45 5.48 22.49
C MET A 1 -15.87 5.79 22.93
N ASN A 2 -16.46 4.96 23.80
CA ASN A 2 -17.69 5.34 24.48
C ASN A 2 -17.38 6.51 25.44
N ARG A 3 -18.29 7.49 25.50
CA ARG A 3 -18.25 8.53 26.53
C ARG A 3 -18.97 8.00 27.76
N ASP A 4 -18.22 7.58 28.77
CA ASP A 4 -18.78 7.44 30.12
C ASP A 4 -19.15 8.84 30.63
N THR A 5 -20.39 9.24 30.39
CA THR A 5 -20.93 10.52 30.85
C THR A 5 -21.32 10.45 32.32
N THR A 6 -20.34 10.24 33.20
CA THR A 6 -20.43 10.70 34.59
C THR A 6 -20.41 12.22 34.58
N THR A 7 -21.56 12.83 34.28
CA THR A 7 -21.72 14.29 34.29
C THR A 7 -21.58 14.80 35.72
N SER A 8 -20.37 15.25 36.07
CA SER A 8 -20.15 16.10 37.25
C SER A 8 -21.20 17.21 37.26
N PRO A 9 -21.84 17.50 38.40
CA PRO A 9 -22.97 18.41 38.45
C PRO A 9 -22.56 19.79 37.92
N ALA A 10 -23.31 20.29 36.94
CA ALA A 10 -23.10 21.62 36.39
C ALA A 10 -23.21 22.66 37.50
N ALA A 11 -22.22 23.57 37.59
CA ALA A 11 -22.13 24.48 38.71
C ALA A 11 -23.37 25.39 38.83
N ASP A 12 -23.94 25.46 40.04
CA ASP A 12 -25.02 26.40 40.37
C ASP A 12 -24.46 27.81 40.52
N TRP A 13 -24.25 28.47 39.38
CA TRP A 13 -23.89 29.87 39.28
C TRP A 13 -24.89 30.78 40.00
N GLY A 14 -26.16 30.37 40.14
CA GLY A 14 -27.18 31.08 40.89
C GLY A 14 -26.80 31.18 42.37
N GLN A 15 -26.54 30.05 43.04
CA GLN A 15 -26.07 30.04 44.43
C GLN A 15 -24.71 30.74 44.60
N LEU A 16 -23.76 30.51 43.68
CA LEU A 16 -22.41 31.08 43.77
C LEU A 16 -22.41 32.62 43.68
N LEU A 17 -23.33 33.23 42.94
CA LEU A 17 -23.46 34.69 42.88
C LEU A 17 -24.01 35.32 44.18
N TRP A 18 -24.62 34.52 45.07
CA TRP A 18 -25.05 34.97 46.41
C TRP A 18 -24.02 34.69 47.51
N ASP A 19 -22.93 33.96 47.21
CA ASP A 19 -21.81 33.70 48.13
C ASP A 19 -20.49 34.23 47.52
N PRO A 20 -20.22 35.55 47.61
CA PRO A 20 -19.04 36.17 47.00
C PRO A 20 -17.73 35.70 47.65
N LEU A 21 -17.75 35.23 48.90
CA LEU A 21 -16.56 34.69 49.56
C LEU A 21 -16.16 33.35 48.94
N ARG A 22 -17.11 32.41 48.83
CA ARG A 22 -16.88 31.12 48.16
C ARG A 22 -16.53 31.30 46.69
N LEU A 23 -17.21 32.20 45.97
CA LEU A 23 -16.88 32.52 44.58
C LEU A 23 -15.43 33.03 44.45
N SER A 24 -14.97 33.91 45.36
CA SER A 24 -13.59 34.42 45.36
C SER A 24 -12.54 33.35 45.69
N ALA A 25 -12.86 32.42 46.60
CA ALA A 25 -12.00 31.28 46.91
C ALA A 25 -11.85 30.35 45.70
N MET A 26 -12.96 29.94 45.08
CA MET A 26 -12.96 29.07 43.90
C MET A 26 -12.27 29.74 42.69
N ALA A 27 -12.36 31.07 42.56
CA ALA A 27 -11.60 31.83 41.57
C ALA A 27 -10.08 31.83 41.84
N THR A 28 -9.68 31.92 43.11
CA THR A 28 -8.27 31.89 43.52
C THR A 28 -7.67 30.49 43.36
N GLU A 29 -8.38 29.43 43.74
CA GLU A 29 -7.98 28.03 43.48
C GLU A 29 -7.70 27.81 41.98
N TYR A 30 -8.63 28.21 41.12
CA TYR A 30 -8.49 28.11 39.67
C TYR A 30 -7.32 28.96 39.14
N ALA A 31 -7.12 30.19 39.65
CA ALA A 31 -6.04 31.06 39.23
C ALA A 31 -4.65 30.51 39.60
N VAL A 32 -4.50 29.91 40.78
CA VAL A 32 -3.28 29.21 41.20
C VAL A 32 -3.00 28.02 40.29
N ASP A 33 -3.99 27.15 40.08
CA ASP A 33 -3.86 25.98 39.21
C ASP A 33 -3.56 26.36 37.74
N ALA A 34 -4.24 27.37 37.17
CA ALA A 34 -4.00 27.82 35.81
C ALA A 34 -2.60 28.44 35.64
N TRP A 35 -2.10 29.18 36.62
CA TRP A 35 -0.72 29.68 36.64
C TRP A 35 0.30 28.54 36.72
N GLN A 36 0.07 27.55 37.58
CA GLN A 36 0.90 26.34 37.67
C GLN A 36 0.92 25.57 36.33
N ARG A 37 -0.25 25.28 35.75
CA ARG A 37 -0.36 24.59 34.45
C ARG A 37 0.32 25.38 33.32
N SER A 38 0.27 26.71 33.35
CA SER A 38 0.96 27.57 32.38
C SER A 38 2.49 27.43 32.44
N ILE A 39 3.06 27.36 33.66
CA ILE A 39 4.50 27.15 33.87
C ILE A 39 4.94 25.75 33.42
N LEU A 40 4.18 24.71 33.80
CA LEU A 40 4.47 23.34 33.38
C LEU A 40 4.36 23.17 31.86
N TYR A 41 3.36 23.80 31.22
CA TYR A 41 3.19 23.80 29.78
C TYR A 41 4.38 24.48 29.08
N ALA A 42 4.84 25.61 29.61
CA ALA A 42 6.04 26.29 29.10
C ALA A 42 7.30 25.41 29.25
N ASP A 43 7.48 24.70 30.36
CA ASP A 43 8.62 23.78 30.54
C ASP A 43 8.55 22.55 29.61
N VAL A 44 7.37 21.97 29.34
CA VAL A 44 7.23 20.92 28.32
C VAL A 44 7.52 21.47 26.91
N ARG A 45 7.00 22.66 26.57
CA ARG A 45 7.31 23.30 25.28
C ARG A 45 8.80 23.65 25.13
N ARG A 46 9.52 23.92 26.23
CA ARG A 46 10.99 24.13 26.27
C ARG A 46 11.74 22.83 26.01
N GLN A 47 11.34 21.75 26.69
CA GLN A 47 11.88 20.40 26.46
C GLN A 47 11.71 19.97 25.00
N ARG A 48 10.57 20.29 24.37
CA ARG A 48 10.33 20.07 22.93
C ARG A 48 11.32 20.82 22.04
N GLY A 49 11.64 22.07 22.36
CA GLY A 49 12.64 22.86 21.62
C GLY A 49 14.04 22.29 21.77
N ASN A 50 14.43 21.83 22.96
CA ASN A 50 15.69 21.11 23.16
C ASN A 50 15.75 19.82 22.34
N GLN A 51 14.73 18.97 22.46
CA GLN A 51 14.60 17.70 21.74
C GLN A 51 14.70 17.87 20.23
N TYR A 52 14.11 18.94 19.67
CA TYR A 52 14.26 19.28 18.25
C TYR A 52 15.72 19.63 17.90
N LEU A 53 16.36 20.48 18.70
CA LEU A 53 17.76 20.87 18.50
C LEU A 53 18.75 19.69 18.68
N GLU A 54 18.43 18.73 19.54
CA GLU A 54 19.16 17.46 19.71
C GLU A 54 18.96 16.54 18.49
N HIS A 55 17.72 16.37 18.02
CA HIS A 55 17.40 15.55 16.85
C HIS A 55 18.07 16.08 15.57
N LEU A 56 18.16 17.41 15.39
CA LEU A 56 18.93 18.04 14.30
C LEU A 56 20.46 17.78 14.35
N GLN A 57 20.98 17.22 15.44
CA GLN A 57 22.40 16.84 15.58
C GLN A 57 22.63 15.32 15.42
N GLU A 58 21.57 14.52 15.29
CA GLU A 58 21.69 13.09 14.96
C GLU A 58 22.21 12.93 13.52
N GLN A 59 23.13 11.99 13.28
CA GLN A 59 23.69 11.76 11.93
C GLN A 59 22.68 11.11 10.97
N THR A 60 21.75 10.33 11.53
CA THR A 60 20.71 9.59 10.82
C THR A 60 19.38 9.79 11.58
N PRO A 61 18.83 11.01 11.61
CA PRO A 61 17.70 11.35 12.47
C PRO A 61 16.47 10.53 12.07
N ASN A 62 15.95 9.78 13.03
CA ASN A 62 14.79 8.91 12.86
C ASN A 62 14.06 8.69 14.20
N VAL A 63 12.93 7.99 14.15
CA VAL A 63 12.12 7.61 15.32
C VAL A 63 11.86 6.10 15.42
N LEU A 64 12.69 5.26 14.80
CA LEU A 64 12.58 3.80 14.84
C LEU A 64 12.97 3.27 16.22
N ASP A 65 12.00 2.79 17.00
CA ASP A 65 12.20 2.34 18.40
C ASP A 65 12.61 0.85 18.48
N PHE A 66 13.43 0.40 17.53
CA PHE A 66 13.92 -0.98 17.44
C PHE A 66 15.44 -1.02 17.15
N ALA A 67 16.13 -1.91 17.86
CA ALA A 67 17.53 -2.23 17.56
C ALA A 67 17.65 -2.78 16.12
N SER A 68 18.59 -2.25 15.35
CA SER A 68 18.73 -2.57 13.92
C SER A 68 20.18 -2.49 13.45
N GLU A 69 20.46 -3.12 12.31
CA GLU A 69 21.76 -3.11 11.63
C GLU A 69 21.59 -2.68 10.16
N VAL A 70 22.55 -1.93 9.61
CA VAL A 70 22.52 -1.50 8.21
C VAL A 70 22.89 -2.66 7.29
N ILE A 71 22.01 -2.98 6.34
CA ILE A 71 22.19 -4.06 5.36
C ILE A 71 22.67 -3.51 4.01
N MET A 72 22.13 -2.35 3.61
CA MET A 72 22.44 -1.75 2.31
C MET A 72 22.17 -0.24 2.32
N SER A 73 23.13 0.55 1.85
CA SER A 73 22.96 1.99 1.63
C SER A 73 22.52 2.26 0.19
N GLY A 74 21.56 3.18 0.01
CA GLY A 74 21.19 3.69 -1.31
C GLY A 74 22.27 4.57 -1.93
N LEU A 75 23.21 5.10 -1.14
CA LEU A 75 24.33 5.93 -1.61
C LEU A 75 25.40 5.09 -2.36
N ASP A 76 25.44 3.78 -2.13
CA ASP A 76 26.38 2.84 -2.77
C ASP A 76 25.81 2.22 -4.08
N LEU A 77 24.60 2.62 -4.48
CA LEU A 77 23.94 2.13 -5.70
C LEU A 77 24.47 2.80 -6.98
N PRO A 78 24.31 2.15 -8.17
CA PRO A 78 24.69 2.74 -9.45
C PRO A 78 24.01 4.07 -9.78
N GLN A 79 22.80 4.28 -9.24
CA GLN A 79 22.15 5.58 -9.12
C GLN A 79 21.98 5.85 -7.62
N PRO A 80 22.76 6.78 -7.03
CA PRO A 80 22.78 6.97 -5.58
C PRO A 80 21.52 7.69 -5.09
N VAL A 81 20.93 7.20 -4.00
CA VAL A 81 19.76 7.79 -3.34
C VAL A 81 19.94 7.90 -1.83
N ASN A 82 19.21 8.80 -1.18
CA ASN A 82 19.27 9.04 0.27
C ASN A 82 18.59 7.96 1.15
N TYR A 83 18.08 6.88 0.55
CA TYR A 83 17.40 5.79 1.26
C TYR A 83 18.38 4.72 1.75
N GLY A 84 17.97 3.90 2.72
CA GLY A 84 18.78 2.78 3.23
C GLY A 84 17.94 1.67 3.85
N LEU A 85 18.39 0.43 3.68
CA LEU A 85 17.79 -0.79 4.21
C LEU A 85 18.49 -1.20 5.51
N VAL A 86 17.72 -1.35 6.58
CA VAL A 86 18.16 -1.96 7.85
C VAL A 86 17.42 -3.26 8.11
N ARG A 87 18.08 -4.20 8.81
CA ARG A 87 17.45 -5.39 9.40
C ARG A 87 17.11 -5.08 10.85
N ILE A 88 15.88 -5.39 11.26
CA ILE A 88 15.47 -5.28 12.65
C ILE A 88 15.97 -6.50 13.42
N LEU A 89 16.54 -6.27 14.61
CA LEU A 89 17.02 -7.32 15.49
C LEU A 89 15.87 -7.76 16.41
N PRO A 90 15.38 -9.02 16.33
CA PRO A 90 14.31 -9.49 17.19
C PRO A 90 14.74 -9.56 18.67
N PRO A 91 13.82 -9.42 19.63
CA PRO A 91 14.09 -9.70 21.04
C PRO A 91 14.65 -11.12 21.25
N ALA A 92 15.55 -11.27 22.22
CA ALA A 92 16.25 -12.55 22.46
C ALA A 92 15.32 -13.67 22.99
N ASP A 93 14.17 -13.30 23.55
CA ASP A 93 13.07 -14.14 24.02
C ASP A 93 12.02 -14.42 22.94
N ALA A 94 11.98 -13.63 21.85
CA ALA A 94 11.07 -13.79 20.72
C ALA A 94 11.81 -13.75 19.35
N PRO A 95 12.69 -14.74 19.06
CA PRO A 95 13.47 -14.77 17.83
C PRO A 95 12.60 -15.08 16.59
N ALA A 96 12.82 -14.33 15.51
CA ALA A 96 12.17 -14.58 14.22
C ALA A 96 12.66 -15.88 13.53
N ASP A 97 11.76 -16.60 12.85
CA ASP A 97 12.10 -17.79 12.06
C ASP A 97 12.64 -17.38 10.68
N PRO A 98 13.90 -17.66 10.32
CA PRO A 98 14.45 -17.31 9.01
C PRO A 98 13.77 -18.00 7.82
N LYS A 99 12.92 -19.03 8.04
CA LYS A 99 12.09 -19.70 7.03
C LYS A 99 10.70 -19.08 6.86
N LYS A 100 10.25 -18.24 7.80
CA LYS A 100 9.05 -17.42 7.57
C LYS A 100 9.36 -16.37 6.52
N ARG A 101 8.31 -15.90 5.85
CA ARG A 101 8.38 -14.84 4.82
C ARG A 101 8.95 -13.57 5.45
N PRO A 102 10.05 -12.97 4.95
CA PRO A 102 10.53 -11.72 5.49
C PRO A 102 9.58 -10.56 5.16
N PHE A 103 9.46 -9.60 6.06
CA PHE A 103 8.72 -8.35 5.88
C PHE A 103 9.68 -7.19 5.62
N VAL A 104 9.27 -6.25 4.77
CA VAL A 104 9.97 -4.98 4.51
C VAL A 104 8.98 -3.83 4.73
N VAL A 105 9.16 -3.05 5.78
CA VAL A 105 8.34 -1.85 6.06
C VAL A 105 9.01 -0.62 5.44
N VAL A 106 8.26 0.21 4.72
CA VAL A 106 8.76 1.35 3.96
C VAL A 106 7.94 2.60 4.31
N ASP A 107 8.62 3.59 4.88
CA ASP A 107 8.00 4.79 5.44
C ASP A 107 7.79 5.93 4.43
N PRO A 108 6.80 6.81 4.65
CA PRO A 108 6.51 7.91 3.75
C PRO A 108 7.50 9.06 3.91
N ARG A 109 8.19 9.46 2.83
CA ARG A 109 8.90 10.76 2.76
C ARG A 109 7.91 11.91 2.46
N ALA A 110 6.85 11.98 3.27
CA ALA A 110 5.79 12.99 3.17
C ALA A 110 6.13 14.29 3.93
N GLY A 111 7.41 14.69 3.93
CA GLY A 111 7.93 15.87 4.63
C GLY A 111 8.39 15.63 6.07
N HIS A 112 8.04 14.49 6.67
CA HIS A 112 8.57 14.00 7.96
C HIS A 112 9.73 12.98 7.75
N GLY A 113 10.55 12.80 8.77
CA GLY A 113 11.62 11.80 8.85
C GLY A 113 11.12 10.37 9.10
N PRO A 114 11.98 9.36 8.90
CA PRO A 114 11.59 7.95 8.97
C PRO A 114 11.54 7.40 10.40
N GLY A 115 10.97 6.20 10.52
CA GLY A 115 10.90 5.37 11.73
C GLY A 115 9.47 5.19 12.26
N ILE A 116 8.46 5.75 11.59
CA ILE A 116 7.09 5.83 12.11
C ILE A 116 6.37 4.47 12.07
N GLY A 117 6.57 3.66 11.02
CA GLY A 117 6.11 2.25 10.96
C GLY A 117 6.81 1.31 11.97
N GLY A 118 7.80 1.83 12.73
CA GLY A 118 8.50 1.14 13.82
C GLY A 118 8.60 1.96 15.11
N PHE A 119 7.70 2.93 15.32
CA PHE A 119 7.77 3.92 16.41
C PHE A 119 7.38 3.38 17.80
N LYS A 120 6.82 2.17 17.85
CA LYS A 120 6.27 1.53 19.05
C LYS A 120 6.38 0.00 18.97
N PRO A 121 6.38 -0.71 20.11
CA PRO A 121 6.30 -2.19 20.13
C PRO A 121 5.07 -2.77 19.43
N ASP A 122 3.98 -1.99 19.30
CA ASP A 122 2.70 -2.37 18.68
C ASP A 122 2.51 -1.79 17.26
N SER A 123 3.61 -1.43 16.60
CA SER A 123 3.67 -0.99 15.20
C SER A 123 3.68 -2.16 14.21
N GLU A 124 3.73 -1.88 12.92
CA GLU A 124 3.86 -2.87 11.83
C GLU A 124 5.10 -3.76 11.97
N VAL A 125 6.24 -3.15 12.30
CA VAL A 125 7.48 -3.88 12.66
C VAL A 125 7.22 -4.81 13.85
N GLY A 126 6.52 -4.32 14.87
CA GLY A 126 6.12 -5.09 16.05
C GLY A 126 5.21 -6.27 15.73
N ALA A 127 4.19 -6.07 14.90
CA ALA A 127 3.26 -7.12 14.45
C ALA A 127 3.98 -8.23 13.67
N ALA A 128 4.84 -7.87 12.71
CA ALA A 128 5.64 -8.84 11.95
C ALA A 128 6.58 -9.65 12.87
N LEU A 129 7.24 -9.01 13.84
CA LEU A 129 8.11 -9.66 14.81
C LEU A 129 7.33 -10.56 15.78
N LYS A 130 6.16 -10.12 16.28
CA LYS A 130 5.26 -10.92 17.13
C LYS A 130 4.78 -12.18 16.42
N ALA A 131 4.42 -12.05 15.14
CA ALA A 131 4.12 -13.17 14.27
C ALA A 131 5.36 -14.04 13.95
N GLY A 132 6.57 -13.68 14.40
CA GLY A 132 7.81 -14.43 14.22
C GLY A 132 8.47 -14.30 12.85
N HIS A 133 8.11 -13.28 12.07
CA HIS A 133 8.67 -13.04 10.73
C HIS A 133 9.97 -12.21 10.81
N PRO A 134 10.98 -12.49 9.97
CA PRO A 134 12.16 -11.64 9.84
C PRO A 134 11.76 -10.25 9.32
N CYS A 135 12.06 -9.19 10.06
CA CYS A 135 11.63 -7.84 9.71
C CYS A 135 12.82 -6.96 9.25
N TYR A 136 12.57 -6.19 8.19
CA TYR A 136 13.46 -5.18 7.63
C TYR A 136 12.71 -3.86 7.49
N PHE A 137 13.44 -2.76 7.53
CA PHE A 137 12.89 -1.41 7.42
C PHE A 137 13.69 -0.59 6.41
N VAL A 138 12.99 0.21 5.60
CA VAL A 138 13.60 1.14 4.63
C VAL A 138 13.33 2.57 5.09
N GLY A 139 14.40 3.24 5.50
CA GLY A 139 14.40 4.66 5.89
C GLY A 139 15.15 5.54 4.90
N PHE A 140 15.29 6.82 5.21
CA PHE A 140 15.98 7.82 4.39
C PHE A 140 16.62 8.92 5.23
N LEU A 141 17.71 9.52 4.73
CA LEU A 141 18.36 10.68 5.34
C LEU A 141 17.58 11.97 5.03
N PRO A 142 17.69 13.05 5.83
CA PRO A 142 16.92 14.28 5.62
C PRO A 142 17.13 14.96 4.27
N ASP A 143 18.35 14.93 3.74
CA ASP A 143 18.67 15.52 2.44
C ASP A 143 18.68 14.46 1.32
N PRO A 144 18.03 14.71 0.17
CA PRO A 144 18.12 13.87 -1.02
C PRO A 144 19.49 13.99 -1.70
N VAL A 145 19.86 12.99 -2.49
CA VAL A 145 21.04 13.12 -3.36
C VAL A 145 20.73 14.16 -4.47
N PRO A 146 21.66 15.06 -4.83
CA PRO A 146 21.41 16.05 -5.89
C PRO A 146 21.09 15.40 -7.24
N GLY A 147 19.91 15.69 -7.80
CA GLY A 147 19.42 15.12 -9.06
C GLY A 147 18.78 13.74 -8.96
N GLN A 148 18.66 13.18 -7.74
CA GLN A 148 17.90 11.97 -7.45
C GLN A 148 16.48 12.07 -8.00
N THR A 149 15.97 11.01 -8.65
CA THR A 149 14.59 10.96 -9.15
C THR A 149 13.74 9.89 -8.46
N VAL A 150 12.42 9.95 -8.63
CA VAL A 150 11.48 8.90 -8.18
C VAL A 150 11.84 7.53 -8.77
N GLU A 151 12.36 7.48 -10.00
CA GLU A 151 12.79 6.24 -10.65
C GLU A 151 14.06 5.66 -10.02
N ASP A 152 15.00 6.50 -9.60
CA ASP A 152 16.22 6.04 -8.90
C ASP A 152 15.85 5.43 -7.54
N VAL A 153 14.89 6.03 -6.83
CA VAL A 153 14.37 5.47 -5.57
C VAL A 153 13.61 4.16 -5.81
N MET A 154 12.77 4.04 -6.85
CA MET A 154 12.17 2.76 -7.23
C MET A 154 13.22 1.68 -7.53
N ARG A 155 14.32 2.05 -8.21
CA ARG A 155 15.45 1.15 -8.49
C ARG A 155 16.18 0.74 -7.21
N ALA A 156 16.24 1.62 -6.21
CA ALA A 156 16.78 1.33 -4.88
C ALA A 156 15.86 0.42 -4.05
N GLU A 157 14.55 0.68 -4.00
CA GLU A 157 13.55 -0.19 -3.37
C GLU A 157 13.60 -1.61 -3.95
N ALA A 158 13.66 -1.72 -5.28
CA ALA A 158 13.85 -3.01 -5.97
C ALA A 158 15.18 -3.69 -5.63
N ALA A 159 16.27 -2.93 -5.44
CA ALA A 159 17.54 -3.46 -4.96
C ALA A 159 17.44 -3.96 -3.50
N PHE A 160 16.76 -3.23 -2.63
CA PHE A 160 16.54 -3.61 -1.23
C PHE A 160 15.66 -4.87 -1.10
N VAL A 161 14.53 -4.94 -1.80
CA VAL A 161 13.63 -6.12 -1.77
C VAL A 161 14.32 -7.35 -2.37
N ARG A 162 15.10 -7.18 -3.46
CA ARG A 162 15.98 -8.24 -3.99
C ARG A 162 16.98 -8.71 -2.93
N ARG A 163 17.63 -7.78 -2.23
CA ARG A 163 18.63 -8.08 -1.18
C ARG A 163 18.02 -8.82 0.02
N VAL A 164 16.80 -8.49 0.42
CA VAL A 164 16.05 -9.24 1.45
C VAL A 164 15.73 -10.66 0.97
N GLY A 165 15.33 -10.83 -0.29
CA GLY A 165 15.14 -12.16 -0.90
C GLY A 165 16.41 -13.01 -0.91
N GLU A 166 17.56 -12.43 -1.26
CA GLU A 166 18.88 -13.09 -1.23
C GLU A 166 19.30 -13.56 0.17
N LEU A 167 18.88 -12.84 1.23
CA LEU A 167 19.14 -13.21 2.62
C LEU A 167 18.23 -14.32 3.14
N HIS A 168 17.10 -14.59 2.47
CA HIS A 168 16.09 -15.58 2.86
C HIS A 168 15.80 -16.62 1.76
N PRO A 169 16.81 -17.33 1.21
CA PRO A 169 16.61 -18.30 0.11
C PRO A 169 15.78 -19.55 0.52
N GLY A 170 15.51 -19.73 1.80
CA GLY A 170 14.68 -20.81 2.36
C GLY A 170 13.33 -20.34 2.92
N SER A 171 12.87 -19.12 2.59
CA SER A 171 11.55 -18.64 3.03
C SER A 171 10.40 -19.20 2.21
N ARG A 172 9.21 -19.33 2.83
CA ARG A 172 7.97 -19.81 2.19
C ARG A 172 7.57 -19.08 0.90
N GLY A 173 7.96 -17.82 0.78
CA GLY A 173 7.67 -16.97 -0.38
C GLY A 173 8.53 -15.71 -0.39
N LYS A 174 8.38 -14.93 -1.46
CA LYS A 174 9.04 -13.62 -1.65
C LYS A 174 8.68 -12.64 -0.52
N PRO A 175 9.53 -11.63 -0.23
CA PRO A 175 9.29 -10.69 0.86
C PRO A 175 7.92 -10.01 0.76
N ALA A 176 7.19 -9.98 1.87
CA ALA A 176 6.01 -9.11 2.00
C ALA A 176 6.51 -7.66 2.19
N VAL A 177 5.83 -6.70 1.58
CA VAL A 177 6.24 -5.28 1.65
C VAL A 177 5.07 -4.43 2.12
N ILE A 178 5.31 -3.59 3.13
CA ILE A 178 4.34 -2.62 3.64
C ILE A 178 4.80 -1.23 3.19
N GLY A 179 3.99 -0.55 2.37
CA GLY A 179 4.24 0.80 1.89
C GLY A 179 3.26 1.79 2.49
N ASN A 180 3.76 2.63 3.38
CA ASN A 180 2.95 3.57 4.17
C ASN A 180 2.75 4.89 3.43
N CYS A 181 1.49 5.35 3.32
CA CYS A 181 1.10 6.60 2.67
C CYS A 181 1.83 6.83 1.33
N GLN A 182 2.79 7.75 1.28
CA GLN A 182 3.61 8.07 0.11
C GLN A 182 4.39 6.86 -0.43
N ALA A 183 4.94 6.00 0.44
CA ALA A 183 5.68 4.83 0.03
C ALA A 183 4.79 3.75 -0.61
N GLY A 184 3.48 3.72 -0.30
CA GLY A 184 2.55 2.75 -0.86
C GLY A 184 2.40 2.86 -2.38
N TRP A 185 2.27 4.07 -2.92
CA TRP A 185 2.29 4.24 -4.37
C TRP A 185 3.67 3.96 -4.99
N GLN A 186 4.75 4.23 -4.25
CA GLN A 186 6.12 4.08 -4.75
C GLN A 186 6.51 2.59 -4.90
N ILE A 187 6.20 1.79 -3.88
CA ILE A 187 6.34 0.33 -3.90
C ILE A 187 5.45 -0.31 -4.96
N LEU A 188 4.23 0.18 -5.18
CA LEU A 188 3.39 -0.28 -6.28
C LEU A 188 3.97 0.09 -7.66
N MET A 189 4.59 1.27 -7.82
CA MET A 189 5.33 1.61 -9.05
C MET A 189 6.54 0.69 -9.26
N ALA A 190 7.33 0.39 -8.22
CA ALA A 190 8.45 -0.54 -8.31
C ALA A 190 8.00 -1.99 -8.61
N ALA A 191 6.94 -2.47 -7.98
CA ALA A 191 6.39 -3.81 -8.20
C ALA A 191 5.72 -3.98 -9.57
N ALA A 192 5.21 -2.91 -10.18
CA ALA A 192 4.68 -2.93 -11.56
C ALA A 192 5.78 -3.06 -12.63
N VAL A 193 7.04 -2.73 -12.28
CA VAL A 193 8.22 -2.85 -13.17
C VAL A 193 9.02 -4.12 -12.87
N TRP A 194 9.15 -4.52 -11.60
CA TRP A 194 9.87 -5.73 -11.16
C TRP A 194 8.99 -6.72 -10.35
N PRO A 195 7.86 -7.22 -10.92
CA PRO A 195 6.94 -8.12 -10.21
C PRO A 195 7.55 -9.47 -9.85
N GLU A 196 8.75 -9.81 -10.36
CA GLU A 196 9.49 -10.98 -9.95
C GLU A 196 10.03 -10.89 -8.51
N LEU A 197 10.20 -9.69 -7.94
CA LEU A 197 10.82 -9.48 -6.62
C LEU A 197 9.84 -9.54 -5.44
N PHE A 198 8.63 -9.01 -5.62
CA PHE A 198 7.70 -8.72 -4.52
C PHE A 198 6.80 -9.92 -4.18
N GLY A 199 6.62 -10.18 -2.88
CA GLY A 199 5.50 -10.96 -2.34
C GLY A 199 4.24 -10.10 -2.21
N PRO A 200 3.32 -10.42 -1.28
CA PRO A 200 2.16 -9.60 -1.00
C PRO A 200 2.57 -8.17 -0.62
N ILE A 201 1.79 -7.20 -1.09
CA ILE A 201 2.03 -5.77 -0.87
C ILE A 201 0.88 -5.21 -0.04
N ILE A 202 1.17 -4.71 1.15
CA ILE A 202 0.22 -3.96 1.97
C ILE A 202 0.46 -2.48 1.68
N VAL A 203 -0.60 -1.74 1.34
CA VAL A 203 -0.54 -0.28 1.19
C VAL A 203 -1.49 0.38 2.18
N ALA A 204 -0.90 1.00 3.20
CA ALA A 204 -1.61 1.56 4.36
C ALA A 204 -1.76 3.08 4.20
N GLY A 205 -3.01 3.54 4.04
CA GLY A 205 -3.32 4.97 3.82
C GLY A 205 -2.71 5.55 2.55
N ALA A 206 -2.46 4.73 1.52
CA ALA A 206 -1.71 5.14 0.33
C ALA A 206 -2.61 5.79 -0.75
N PRO A 207 -2.36 7.05 -1.17
CA PRO A 207 -3.17 7.71 -2.18
C PRO A 207 -2.83 7.21 -3.58
N LEU A 208 -3.84 6.71 -4.31
CA LEU A 208 -3.65 6.02 -5.59
C LEU A 208 -4.52 6.54 -6.74
N SER A 209 -5.71 7.10 -6.47
CA SER A 209 -6.47 7.88 -7.46
C SER A 209 -6.84 9.27 -6.92
N TYR A 210 -6.01 10.26 -7.26
CA TYR A 210 -5.99 11.59 -6.63
C TYR A 210 -7.21 12.45 -6.97
N TRP A 211 -7.92 12.14 -8.07
CA TRP A 211 -9.13 12.85 -8.48
C TRP A 211 -10.40 12.32 -7.77
N ALA A 212 -10.36 11.14 -7.15
CA ALA A 212 -11.54 10.50 -6.53
C ALA A 212 -11.94 11.11 -5.17
N GLY A 213 -13.16 10.79 -4.72
CA GLY A 213 -13.72 11.25 -3.44
C GLY A 213 -14.20 12.70 -3.48
N ASP A 214 -14.03 13.41 -2.37
CA ASP A 214 -14.46 14.81 -2.13
C ASP A 214 -13.46 15.68 -1.34
N ASN A 215 -12.42 15.06 -0.75
CA ASN A 215 -11.39 15.67 0.11
C ASN A 215 -10.89 17.04 -0.41
N PRO A 216 -10.95 18.13 0.40
CA PRO A 216 -10.57 19.48 -0.03
C PRO A 216 -9.14 19.62 -0.59
N MET A 217 -8.19 18.78 -0.17
CA MET A 217 -6.80 18.86 -0.65
C MET A 217 -6.67 18.69 -2.17
N ARG A 218 -7.56 17.92 -2.82
CA ARG A 218 -7.48 17.70 -4.28
C ARG A 218 -7.68 18.98 -5.09
N TYR A 219 -8.49 19.92 -4.60
CA TYR A 219 -8.79 21.16 -5.31
C TYR A 219 -7.63 22.15 -5.28
N ALA A 220 -6.71 22.03 -4.31
CA ALA A 220 -5.63 23.00 -4.09
C ALA A 220 -4.73 23.18 -5.31
N GLY A 221 -4.45 22.10 -6.06
CA GLY A 221 -3.70 22.16 -7.32
C GLY A 221 -4.39 23.00 -8.39
N GLY A 222 -5.73 22.95 -8.48
CA GLY A 222 -6.50 23.82 -9.38
C GLY A 222 -6.53 25.26 -8.90
N LEU A 223 -6.90 25.48 -7.64
CA LEU A 223 -7.07 26.82 -7.05
C LEU A 223 -5.78 27.65 -6.99
N THR A 224 -4.61 26.99 -6.98
CA THR A 224 -3.28 27.66 -7.05
C THR A 224 -2.72 27.81 -8.47
N GLY A 225 -3.43 27.30 -9.49
CA GLY A 225 -2.99 27.34 -10.89
C GLY A 225 -1.93 26.30 -11.26
N GLY A 226 -1.77 25.25 -10.44
CA GLY A 226 -0.94 24.08 -10.74
C GLY A 226 0.46 24.07 -10.12
N SER A 227 1.27 23.12 -10.55
CA SER A 227 2.59 22.77 -10.01
C SER A 227 3.70 23.81 -10.21
N TRP A 228 3.40 24.98 -10.79
CA TRP A 228 4.37 26.06 -10.93
C TRP A 228 4.90 26.58 -9.58
N LEU A 229 4.08 26.50 -8.52
CA LEU A 229 4.50 26.80 -7.15
C LEU A 229 5.53 25.78 -6.63
N THR A 230 5.41 24.50 -6.99
CA THR A 230 6.37 23.45 -6.63
C THR A 230 7.75 23.73 -7.22
N ALA A 231 7.80 24.16 -8.49
CA ALA A 231 9.03 24.61 -9.11
C ALA A 231 9.60 25.86 -8.41
N LEU A 232 8.75 26.84 -8.08
CA LEU A 232 9.17 28.07 -7.40
C LEU A 232 9.73 27.82 -5.99
N THR A 233 9.08 27.01 -5.14
CA THR A 233 9.60 26.73 -3.80
C THR A 233 10.88 25.89 -3.85
N SER A 234 11.01 24.99 -4.82
CA SER A 234 12.26 24.25 -5.05
C SER A 234 13.40 25.16 -5.53
N ASP A 235 13.11 26.11 -6.41
CA ASP A 235 14.09 27.11 -6.88
C ASP A 235 14.53 28.05 -5.74
N LEU A 236 13.60 28.48 -4.88
CA LEU A 236 13.89 29.26 -3.66
C LEU A 236 14.74 28.46 -2.65
N GLY A 237 14.56 27.14 -2.59
CA GLY A 237 15.38 26.21 -1.82
C GLY A 237 16.67 25.75 -2.53
N ALA A 238 17.07 26.42 -3.62
CA ALA A 238 18.28 26.11 -4.41
C ALA A 238 18.35 24.65 -4.92
N GLY A 239 17.20 24.08 -5.32
CA GLY A 239 17.08 22.69 -5.79
C GLY A 239 16.64 21.69 -4.72
N ARG A 240 16.48 22.12 -3.47
CA ARG A 240 15.86 21.36 -2.36
C ARG A 240 14.43 21.86 -2.16
N PHE A 241 13.44 20.98 -2.22
CA PHE A 241 12.10 21.27 -1.74
C PHE A 241 12.01 20.98 -0.24
N ASP A 242 11.61 21.99 0.53
CA ASP A 242 11.43 21.88 1.98
C ASP A 242 10.13 21.17 2.32
N GLY A 243 10.23 19.96 2.90
CA GLY A 243 9.10 19.15 3.32
C GLY A 243 8.23 19.80 4.40
N ALA A 244 8.69 20.85 5.08
CA ALA A 244 7.88 21.62 6.00
C ALA A 244 6.66 22.29 5.35
N TRP A 245 6.68 22.54 4.03
CA TRP A 245 5.48 22.95 3.29
C TRP A 245 4.45 21.81 3.15
N LEU A 246 4.88 20.54 3.12
CA LEU A 246 3.96 19.39 3.13
C LEU A 246 3.33 19.20 4.51
N VAL A 247 4.15 19.28 5.58
CA VAL A 247 3.67 19.25 6.96
C VAL A 247 2.65 20.37 7.22
N GLN A 248 2.92 21.59 6.73
CA GLN A 248 1.97 22.70 6.84
C GLN A 248 0.65 22.44 6.10
N ASN A 249 0.67 21.76 4.95
CA ASN A 249 -0.56 21.37 4.25
C ASN A 249 -1.41 20.38 5.07
N PHE A 250 -0.78 19.41 5.75
CA PHE A 250 -1.48 18.50 6.65
C PHE A 250 -2.00 19.23 7.91
N GLU A 251 -1.22 20.13 8.50
CA GLU A 251 -1.66 20.97 9.63
C GLU A 251 -2.85 21.88 9.26
N ASN A 252 -2.92 22.33 8.00
CA ASN A 252 -4.03 23.12 7.47
C ASN A 252 -5.33 22.33 7.25
N LEU A 253 -5.31 20.98 7.16
CA LEU A 253 -6.53 20.18 7.08
C LEU A 253 -7.38 20.32 8.35
N ASP A 254 -6.74 20.34 9.52
CA ASP A 254 -7.41 20.42 10.82
C ASP A 254 -6.90 21.61 11.64
N PRO A 255 -7.41 22.84 11.36
CA PRO A 255 -7.02 24.03 12.10
C PRO A 255 -7.49 24.00 13.56
N ALA A 256 -8.53 23.22 13.91
CA ALA A 256 -8.99 23.06 15.28
C ALA A 256 -7.94 22.32 16.12
N ASN A 257 -7.48 21.16 15.63
CA ASN A 257 -6.41 20.41 16.28
C ASN A 257 -5.07 21.16 16.28
N THR A 258 -4.63 21.68 15.13
CA THR A 258 -3.34 22.37 14.96
C THR A 258 -3.23 23.61 15.84
N LEU A 259 -4.20 24.52 15.75
CA LEU A 259 -4.11 25.83 16.40
C LEU A 259 -4.58 25.80 17.86
N TRP A 260 -5.39 24.81 18.25
CA TRP A 260 -6.00 24.75 19.58
C TRP A 260 -5.87 23.38 20.26
N SER A 261 -6.62 22.34 19.84
CA SER A 261 -6.84 21.14 20.66
C SER A 261 -5.55 20.41 21.06
N LYS A 262 -4.57 20.29 20.15
CA LYS A 262 -3.26 19.66 20.42
C LYS A 262 -2.51 20.34 21.57
N GLN A 263 -2.60 21.66 21.64
CA GLN A 263 -1.91 22.49 22.64
C GLN A 263 -2.75 22.65 23.92
N TYR A 264 -4.06 22.82 23.79
CA TYR A 264 -4.98 22.88 24.93
C TYR A 264 -5.04 21.54 25.68
N ASN A 265 -5.01 20.39 25.00
CA ASN A 265 -4.93 19.07 25.66
C ASN A 265 -3.65 18.94 26.48
N LEU A 266 -2.49 19.41 25.98
CA LEU A 266 -1.25 19.46 26.75
C LEU A 266 -1.37 20.39 27.96
N TYR A 267 -1.89 21.61 27.79
CA TYR A 267 -2.07 22.53 28.91
C TYR A 267 -3.06 21.99 29.97
N ALA A 268 -4.18 21.43 29.54
CA ALA A 268 -5.25 20.96 30.42
C ALA A 268 -4.85 19.70 31.21
N LYS A 269 -4.03 18.82 30.63
CA LYS A 269 -3.57 17.54 31.22
C LYS A 269 -2.06 17.52 31.46
N VAL A 270 -1.44 18.68 31.70
CA VAL A 270 0.02 18.84 31.69
C VAL A 270 0.77 17.93 32.67
N ASP A 271 0.09 17.55 33.75
CA ASP A 271 0.58 16.63 34.79
C ASP A 271 0.78 15.17 34.28
N THR A 272 0.21 14.79 33.13
CA THR A 272 0.31 13.43 32.55
C THR A 272 0.61 13.38 31.05
N GLU A 273 0.21 14.38 30.27
CA GLU A 273 0.28 14.39 28.80
C GLU A 273 1.69 14.68 28.24
N GLY A 274 2.56 15.32 29.05
CA GLY A 274 3.89 15.79 28.63
C GLY A 274 4.74 14.77 27.87
N PRO A 275 5.00 13.55 28.41
CA PRO A 275 5.81 12.54 27.74
C PRO A 275 5.21 12.07 26.40
N ARG A 276 3.89 11.91 26.32
CA ARG A 276 3.18 11.48 25.11
C ARG A 276 3.27 12.56 24.01
N HIS A 277 3.14 13.82 24.40
CA HIS A 277 3.31 14.97 23.51
C HIS A 277 4.76 15.04 23.00
N LEU A 278 5.76 14.97 23.87
CA LEU A 278 7.18 15.01 23.47
C LEU A 278 7.58 13.83 22.58
N GLN A 279 7.04 12.62 22.81
CA GLN A 279 7.28 11.50 21.91
C GLN A 279 6.76 11.80 20.50
N PHE A 280 5.51 12.25 20.37
CA PHE A 280 4.91 12.60 19.08
C PHE A 280 5.64 13.76 18.39
N GLU A 281 6.03 14.78 19.13
CA GLU A 281 6.68 15.98 18.60
C GLU A 281 8.10 15.73 18.09
N LYS A 282 8.81 14.67 18.54
CA LYS A 282 10.09 14.28 17.92
C LYS A 282 9.90 13.94 16.45
N TYR A 283 8.87 13.15 16.13
CA TYR A 283 8.50 12.82 14.76
C TYR A 283 7.95 14.03 14.00
N TRP A 284 6.96 14.73 14.57
CA TRP A 284 6.26 15.83 13.89
C TRP A 284 7.17 17.03 13.58
N GLY A 285 8.19 17.28 14.41
CA GLY A 285 9.21 18.30 14.14
C GLY A 285 10.31 17.87 13.15
N GLY A 286 10.43 16.56 12.84
CA GLY A 286 11.51 15.97 12.05
C GLY A 286 11.40 16.23 10.54
N HIS A 287 11.47 17.49 10.12
CA HIS A 287 11.29 17.92 8.73
C HIS A 287 12.44 17.46 7.80
N VAL A 288 12.09 16.90 6.63
CA VAL A 288 13.04 16.42 5.60
C VAL A 288 12.84 17.09 4.24
N PHE A 289 13.72 16.83 3.27
CA PHE A 289 13.72 17.44 1.94
C PHE A 289 13.44 16.43 0.82
N LEU A 290 12.95 16.94 -0.31
CA LEU A 290 12.84 16.22 -1.59
C LEU A 290 13.63 16.97 -2.66
N ASN A 291 14.15 16.27 -3.68
CA ASN A 291 14.85 16.93 -4.78
C ASN A 291 13.84 17.68 -5.69
N ASP A 292 14.26 18.75 -6.37
CA ASP A 292 13.35 19.54 -7.22
C ASP A 292 12.66 18.68 -8.29
N VAL A 293 13.40 17.76 -8.91
CA VAL A 293 12.86 16.79 -9.88
C VAL A 293 11.93 15.73 -9.25
N GLU A 294 12.10 15.36 -7.98
CA GLU A 294 11.25 14.36 -7.31
C GLU A 294 9.88 14.93 -7.00
N ILE A 295 9.82 16.03 -6.23
CA ILE A 295 8.54 16.62 -5.82
C ILE A 295 7.76 17.11 -7.04
N GLN A 296 8.46 17.62 -8.06
CA GLN A 296 7.84 18.08 -9.30
C GLN A 296 7.26 16.90 -10.09
N TYR A 297 7.97 15.78 -10.20
CA TYR A 297 7.42 14.55 -10.79
C TYR A 297 6.18 14.07 -10.02
N ILE A 298 6.24 14.06 -8.69
CA ILE A 298 5.15 13.63 -7.81
C ILE A 298 3.91 14.51 -8.01
N VAL A 299 4.05 15.84 -8.01
CA VAL A 299 2.92 16.76 -8.17
C VAL A 299 2.37 16.74 -9.60
N ASP A 300 3.23 16.80 -10.63
CA ASP A 300 2.80 16.80 -12.05
C ASP A 300 2.06 15.51 -12.44
N ASN A 301 2.53 14.36 -11.95
CA ASN A 301 2.10 13.07 -12.47
C ASN A 301 1.14 12.31 -11.55
N LEU A 302 1.23 12.50 -10.24
CA LEU A 302 0.35 11.83 -9.27
C LEU A 302 -0.79 12.78 -8.86
N PHE A 303 -0.50 13.80 -8.05
CA PHE A 303 -1.52 14.67 -7.45
C PHE A 303 -2.36 15.43 -8.48
N ILE A 304 -1.73 16.04 -9.49
CA ILE A 304 -2.45 16.79 -10.52
C ILE A 304 -2.82 15.90 -11.71
N GLY A 305 -1.87 15.09 -12.21
CA GLY A 305 -2.08 14.33 -13.44
C GLY A 305 -2.83 13.00 -13.31
N ASN A 306 -2.94 12.42 -12.10
CA ASN A 306 -3.53 11.11 -11.82
C ASN A 306 -3.10 9.98 -12.79
N LYS A 307 -1.82 10.01 -13.19
CA LYS A 307 -1.27 9.17 -14.28
C LYS A 307 -0.95 7.74 -13.86
N LEU A 308 -0.82 7.47 -12.55
CA LEU A 308 -0.58 6.13 -12.01
C LEU A 308 -1.83 5.24 -12.15
N SER A 309 -3.00 5.73 -11.71
CA SER A 309 -4.26 5.00 -11.82
C SER A 309 -4.76 4.82 -13.25
N THR A 310 -4.11 5.46 -14.22
CA THR A 310 -4.46 5.38 -15.65
C THR A 310 -3.31 4.80 -16.50
N ALA A 311 -2.29 4.20 -15.87
CA ALA A 311 -1.12 3.57 -16.51
C ALA A 311 -0.41 4.44 -17.57
N GLN A 312 -0.40 5.76 -17.36
CA GLN A 312 0.23 6.75 -18.25
C GLN A 312 1.71 7.01 -17.92
N LEU A 313 2.22 6.47 -16.82
CA LEU A 313 3.62 6.60 -16.42
C LEU A 313 4.55 5.67 -17.21
N VAL A 314 5.73 6.17 -17.55
CA VAL A 314 6.77 5.43 -18.29
C VAL A 314 8.13 5.78 -17.69
N THR A 315 8.99 4.78 -17.52
CA THR A 315 10.39 4.94 -17.08
C THR A 315 11.30 5.48 -18.18
N SER A 316 12.51 5.91 -17.81
CA SER A 316 13.54 6.42 -18.70
C SER A 316 13.99 5.44 -19.80
N ASP A 317 13.87 4.13 -19.55
CA ASP A 317 14.14 3.05 -20.49
C ASP A 317 12.90 2.57 -21.29
N GLY A 318 11.74 3.21 -21.08
CA GLY A 318 10.53 3.01 -21.88
C GLY A 318 9.54 1.98 -21.34
N VAL A 319 9.76 1.43 -20.14
CA VAL A 319 8.81 0.50 -19.50
C VAL A 319 7.62 1.27 -18.94
N ARG A 320 6.41 0.90 -19.35
CA ARG A 320 5.17 1.46 -18.79
C ARG A 320 4.93 0.93 -17.38
N ILE A 321 4.67 1.83 -16.45
CA ILE A 321 4.31 1.51 -15.08
C ILE A 321 2.78 1.32 -15.04
N ASP A 322 2.35 0.07 -15.07
CA ASP A 322 0.94 -0.36 -15.08
C ASP A 322 0.71 -1.32 -13.92
N LEU A 323 -0.11 -0.94 -12.94
CA LEU A 323 -0.30 -1.75 -11.71
C LEU A 323 -0.88 -3.14 -12.01
N ARG A 324 -1.52 -3.31 -13.18
CA ARG A 324 -2.04 -4.59 -13.69
C ARG A 324 -0.92 -5.56 -14.10
N ASN A 325 0.35 -5.19 -13.95
CA ASN A 325 1.49 -6.10 -14.08
C ASN A 325 1.82 -6.86 -12.78
N ILE A 326 1.33 -6.39 -11.62
CA ILE A 326 1.67 -6.94 -10.30
C ILE A 326 0.95 -8.28 -10.10
N ARG A 327 1.67 -9.40 -10.05
CA ARG A 327 1.07 -10.74 -9.89
C ARG A 327 0.83 -11.16 -8.44
N SER A 328 1.53 -10.53 -7.51
CA SER A 328 1.36 -10.75 -6.08
C SER A 328 0.12 -10.00 -5.55
N PRO A 329 -0.55 -10.49 -4.48
CA PRO A 329 -1.72 -9.82 -3.93
C PRO A 329 -1.43 -8.42 -3.39
N ILE A 330 -2.35 -7.49 -3.63
CA ILE A 330 -2.30 -6.12 -3.09
C ILE A 330 -3.39 -5.98 -2.02
N LEU A 331 -3.01 -5.66 -0.78
CA LEU A 331 -3.91 -5.36 0.34
C LEU A 331 -3.96 -3.84 0.54
N VAL A 332 -5.10 -3.23 0.26
CA VAL A 332 -5.34 -1.79 0.51
C VAL A 332 -6.01 -1.61 1.88
N PHE A 333 -5.32 -0.97 2.82
CA PHE A 333 -5.90 -0.60 4.12
C PHE A 333 -6.17 0.91 4.17
N CYS A 334 -7.43 1.29 4.42
CA CYS A 334 -7.89 2.67 4.44
C CYS A 334 -9.03 2.87 5.45
N SER A 335 -9.39 4.12 5.76
CA SER A 335 -10.47 4.39 6.71
C SER A 335 -11.31 5.60 6.33
N TYR A 336 -12.62 5.54 6.61
CA TYR A 336 -13.52 6.69 6.48
C TYR A 336 -13.24 7.83 7.48
N GLY A 337 -12.38 7.59 8.49
CA GLY A 337 -11.81 8.64 9.33
C GLY A 337 -10.61 9.37 8.72
N ASP A 338 -10.08 8.91 7.58
CA ASP A 338 -8.90 9.47 6.94
C ASP A 338 -9.23 10.71 6.10
N ASN A 339 -8.83 11.89 6.59
CA ASN A 339 -8.97 13.17 5.91
C ASN A 339 -7.81 13.51 4.96
N ILE A 340 -6.87 12.58 4.74
CA ILE A 340 -5.80 12.66 3.74
C ILE A 340 -6.10 11.65 2.62
N THR A 341 -6.27 10.37 2.94
CA THR A 341 -6.52 9.29 1.97
C THR A 341 -7.79 8.48 2.31
N PRO A 342 -8.99 9.07 2.12
CA PRO A 342 -10.25 8.36 2.32
C PRO A 342 -10.43 7.22 1.29
N PRO A 343 -11.32 6.23 1.56
CA PRO A 343 -11.44 5.02 0.72
C PRO A 343 -11.64 5.26 -0.79
N PRO A 344 -12.37 6.29 -1.27
CA PRO A 344 -12.42 6.61 -2.69
C PRO A 344 -11.04 6.87 -3.33
N GLN A 345 -10.13 7.53 -2.62
CA GLN A 345 -8.78 7.85 -3.12
C GLN A 345 -7.81 6.66 -2.99
N ALA A 346 -8.00 5.81 -1.97
CA ALA A 346 -7.24 4.57 -1.80
C ALA A 346 -7.64 3.47 -2.81
N LEU A 347 -8.92 3.39 -3.18
CA LEU A 347 -9.48 2.32 -4.02
C LEU A 347 -9.80 2.73 -5.46
N GLY A 348 -9.87 4.03 -5.78
CA GLY A 348 -10.28 4.51 -7.10
C GLY A 348 -9.42 4.01 -8.26
N TRP A 349 -8.16 3.65 -8.02
CA TRP A 349 -7.30 3.05 -9.03
C TRP A 349 -7.83 1.74 -9.60
N ILE A 350 -8.62 0.99 -8.81
CA ILE A 350 -9.27 -0.26 -9.23
C ILE A 350 -10.32 0.05 -10.30
N THR A 351 -11.16 1.09 -10.07
CA THR A 351 -12.18 1.51 -11.03
C THR A 351 -11.63 2.24 -12.25
N ASP A 352 -10.42 2.79 -12.13
CA ASP A 352 -9.73 3.50 -13.21
C ASP A 352 -9.04 2.51 -14.18
N LEU A 353 -8.37 1.48 -13.64
CA LEU A 353 -7.59 0.49 -14.40
C LEU A 353 -8.41 -0.69 -14.93
N TYR A 354 -9.50 -1.09 -14.26
CA TYR A 354 -10.29 -2.29 -14.62
C TYR A 354 -11.73 -1.95 -14.99
N ARG A 355 -12.25 -2.60 -16.04
CA ARG A 355 -13.62 -2.40 -16.52
C ARG A 355 -14.66 -3.27 -15.79
N ASN A 356 -14.30 -4.50 -15.41
CA ASN A 356 -15.16 -5.46 -14.72
C ASN A 356 -14.34 -6.56 -14.02
N ASP A 357 -15.00 -7.44 -13.27
CA ASP A 357 -14.39 -8.63 -12.65
C ASP A 357 -13.54 -9.46 -13.65
N LEU A 358 -13.97 -9.61 -14.90
CA LEU A 358 -13.24 -10.40 -15.91
C LEU A 358 -11.90 -9.76 -16.30
N ASP A 359 -11.79 -8.44 -16.20
CA ASP A 359 -10.56 -7.69 -16.44
C ASP A 359 -9.51 -7.95 -15.35
N VAL A 360 -9.95 -7.92 -14.08
CA VAL A 360 -9.14 -8.28 -12.89
C VAL A 360 -8.66 -9.74 -13.00
N LEU A 361 -9.52 -10.65 -13.45
CA LEU A 361 -9.21 -12.06 -13.65
C LEU A 361 -8.26 -12.30 -14.84
N GLY A 362 -8.43 -11.57 -15.94
CA GLY A 362 -7.57 -11.65 -17.13
C GLY A 362 -6.13 -11.22 -16.87
N HIS A 363 -5.90 -10.41 -15.83
CA HIS A 363 -4.57 -10.04 -15.32
C HIS A 363 -4.03 -10.97 -14.23
N ASP A 364 -4.74 -12.03 -13.80
CA ASP A 364 -4.39 -12.82 -12.60
C ASP A 364 -4.11 -11.91 -11.39
N GLN A 365 -4.93 -10.85 -11.22
CA GLN A 365 -4.77 -9.89 -10.14
C GLN A 365 -5.56 -10.34 -8.91
N THR A 366 -4.90 -10.48 -7.77
CA THR A 366 -5.57 -10.58 -6.47
C THR A 366 -5.52 -9.21 -5.80
N ILE A 367 -6.69 -8.66 -5.44
CA ILE A 367 -6.82 -7.41 -4.68
C ILE A 367 -7.64 -7.72 -3.43
N VAL A 368 -7.13 -7.31 -2.27
CA VAL A 368 -7.84 -7.32 -0.99
C VAL A 368 -7.99 -5.87 -0.55
N TYR A 369 -9.14 -5.49 0.02
CA TYR A 369 -9.27 -4.23 0.75
C TYR A 369 -9.84 -4.44 2.14
N ALA A 370 -9.38 -3.62 3.08
CA ALA A 370 -9.89 -3.48 4.43
C ALA A 370 -10.25 -2.01 4.68
N THR A 371 -11.49 -1.77 5.12
CA THR A 371 -11.97 -0.43 5.50
C THR A 371 -12.30 -0.38 6.98
N HIS A 372 -11.77 0.61 7.69
CA HIS A 372 -12.18 0.93 9.06
C HIS A 372 -13.06 2.20 9.10
N ASP A 373 -14.00 2.33 10.03
CA ASP A 373 -14.94 3.46 10.07
C ASP A 373 -14.33 4.80 10.51
N SER A 374 -13.47 4.81 11.54
CA SER A 374 -13.12 6.03 12.27
C SER A 374 -11.63 6.24 12.60
N ILE A 375 -10.71 5.60 11.86
CA ILE A 375 -9.26 5.81 12.04
C ILE A 375 -8.81 7.01 11.20
N GLY A 376 -8.27 8.04 11.85
CA GLY A 376 -7.58 9.13 11.15
C GLY A 376 -6.22 8.69 10.61
N HIS A 377 -5.74 9.33 9.53
CA HIS A 377 -4.58 8.91 8.71
C HIS A 377 -3.41 8.24 9.47
N LEU A 378 -2.84 8.92 10.48
CA LEU A 378 -1.71 8.38 11.25
C LEU A 378 -2.08 7.11 12.03
N GLY A 379 -3.31 6.95 12.49
CA GLY A 379 -3.76 5.73 13.16
C GLY A 379 -3.80 4.50 12.25
N ILE A 380 -3.65 4.66 10.92
CA ILE A 380 -3.59 3.56 9.95
C ILE A 380 -2.23 2.84 10.00
N PHE A 381 -1.13 3.54 10.30
CA PHE A 381 0.24 2.95 10.30
C PHE A 381 1.09 3.27 11.55
N VAL A 382 0.65 4.19 12.42
CA VAL A 382 1.35 4.60 13.66
C VAL A 382 0.71 3.94 14.89
N SER A 383 0.54 2.62 14.85
CA SER A 383 -0.26 1.88 15.83
C SER A 383 0.40 1.79 17.21
N GLY A 384 -0.44 1.96 18.23
CA GLY A 384 -0.12 1.70 19.64
C GLY A 384 -1.38 1.44 20.50
N SER A 385 -2.54 1.33 19.84
CA SER A 385 -3.85 0.99 20.41
C SER A 385 -4.86 0.96 19.25
N VAL A 386 -4.89 2.03 18.47
CA VAL A 386 -5.55 2.15 17.17
C VAL A 386 -4.68 1.50 16.08
N GLY A 387 -5.28 0.81 15.10
CA GLY A 387 -4.58 0.13 13.98
C GLY A 387 -3.84 -1.17 14.34
N ARG A 388 -3.68 -1.45 15.64
CA ARG A 388 -2.90 -2.60 16.16
C ARG A 388 -3.52 -3.94 15.76
N LYS A 389 -4.86 -4.01 15.81
CA LYS A 389 -5.66 -5.19 15.49
C LYS A 389 -5.43 -5.59 14.03
N GLU A 390 -5.58 -4.61 13.15
CA GLU A 390 -5.50 -4.77 11.71
C GLU A 390 -4.10 -5.23 11.29
N HIS A 391 -3.04 -4.60 11.80
CA HIS A 391 -1.65 -5.00 11.50
C HIS A 391 -1.24 -6.36 12.04
N GLN A 392 -1.74 -6.73 13.23
CA GLN A 392 -1.55 -8.09 13.74
C GLN A 392 -2.17 -9.11 12.77
N GLU A 393 -3.44 -8.93 12.43
CA GLU A 393 -4.16 -9.83 11.53
C GLU A 393 -3.54 -9.86 10.13
N PHE A 394 -3.10 -8.73 9.57
CA PHE A 394 -2.41 -8.70 8.28
C PHE A 394 -1.08 -9.48 8.31
N ALA A 395 -0.33 -9.41 9.41
CA ALA A 395 0.93 -10.15 9.57
C ALA A 395 0.70 -11.65 9.76
N GLU A 396 -0.26 -12.03 10.60
CA GLU A 396 -0.58 -13.42 10.95
C GLU A 396 -1.26 -14.15 9.76
N ASN A 397 -2.12 -13.47 8.99
CA ASN A 397 -2.80 -14.01 7.81
C ASN A 397 -2.02 -13.81 6.47
N ILE A 398 -0.79 -13.29 6.47
CA ILE A 398 -0.10 -12.87 5.22
C ILE A 398 0.12 -14.02 4.21
N ASP A 399 0.41 -15.23 4.71
CA ASP A 399 0.58 -16.42 3.87
C ASP A 399 -0.75 -16.93 3.30
N ILE A 400 -1.89 -16.56 3.90
CA ILE A 400 -3.24 -16.85 3.40
C ILE A 400 -3.59 -15.85 2.29
N ILE A 401 -3.34 -14.56 2.54
CA ILE A 401 -3.55 -13.49 1.55
C ILE A 401 -2.73 -13.75 0.28
N ASP A 402 -1.48 -14.22 0.42
CA ASP A 402 -0.58 -14.59 -0.68
C ASP A 402 -1.14 -15.66 -1.64
N VAL A 403 -1.98 -16.57 -1.14
CA VAL A 403 -2.52 -17.69 -1.93
C VAL A 403 -3.90 -17.39 -2.55
N LEU A 404 -4.61 -16.35 -2.07
CA LEU A 404 -5.96 -16.01 -2.51
C LEU A 404 -6.10 -15.95 -4.05
N PRO A 405 -7.19 -16.52 -4.61
CA PRO A 405 -7.40 -16.55 -6.05
C PRO A 405 -7.66 -15.15 -6.60
N ALA A 406 -7.33 -14.93 -7.88
CA ALA A 406 -7.53 -13.65 -8.54
C ALA A 406 -9.00 -13.19 -8.50
N GLY A 407 -9.17 -11.87 -8.45
CA GLY A 407 -10.41 -11.17 -8.13
C GLY A 407 -10.21 -10.13 -7.01
N ILE A 408 -11.31 -9.49 -6.64
CA ILE A 408 -11.38 -8.52 -5.54
C ILE A 408 -12.01 -9.21 -4.32
N HIS A 409 -11.43 -8.99 -3.13
CA HIS A 409 -11.88 -9.52 -1.85
C HIS A 409 -11.98 -8.41 -0.81
N HIS A 410 -12.92 -8.53 0.13
CA HIS A 410 -13.12 -7.62 1.24
C HIS A 410 -12.70 -8.35 2.53
N MET A 411 -11.67 -7.86 3.19
CA MET A 411 -11.20 -8.35 4.50
C MET A 411 -11.89 -7.56 5.61
N GLN A 412 -12.68 -8.25 6.42
CA GLN A 412 -13.39 -7.71 7.58
C GLN A 412 -12.81 -8.33 8.85
N ILE A 413 -12.59 -7.53 9.88
CA ILE A 413 -11.87 -7.94 11.08
C ILE A 413 -12.74 -7.64 12.31
N ASP A 414 -13.52 -8.63 12.73
CA ASP A 414 -14.44 -8.53 13.86
C ASP A 414 -13.72 -8.73 15.21
N GLU A 415 -14.36 -8.38 16.33
CA GLU A 415 -13.98 -8.88 17.65
C GLU A 415 -14.58 -10.28 17.87
N HIS A 416 -13.87 -11.18 18.56
CA HIS A 416 -14.36 -12.54 18.77
C HIS A 416 -15.61 -12.54 19.66
N PRO A 417 -16.73 -13.17 19.26
CA PRO A 417 -18.02 -13.01 19.95
C PRO A 417 -18.11 -13.76 21.28
N ASP A 418 -17.35 -14.84 21.45
CA ASP A 418 -17.24 -15.56 22.72
C ASP A 418 -16.05 -15.03 23.55
N PRO A 419 -16.21 -14.84 24.87
CA PRO A 419 -15.11 -14.43 25.74
C PRO A 419 -14.04 -15.52 25.83
N VAL A 420 -12.80 -15.12 25.56
CA VAL A 420 -11.60 -15.97 25.67
C VAL A 420 -11.53 -16.65 27.04
N GLN A 421 -11.36 -17.98 27.05
CA GLN A 421 -11.12 -18.73 28.29
C GLN A 421 -9.68 -18.50 28.75
N GLU A 422 -9.49 -18.10 30.01
CA GLU A 422 -8.17 -17.92 30.61
C GLU A 422 -7.36 -19.23 30.58
N GLY A 423 -6.40 -19.34 29.65
CA GLY A 423 -5.44 -20.45 29.61
C GLY A 423 -5.09 -21.00 28.24
N ASP A 424 -5.80 -20.63 27.16
CA ASP A 424 -5.46 -21.05 25.80
C ASP A 424 -4.48 -20.04 25.14
N PRO A 425 -3.26 -20.45 24.74
CA PRO A 425 -2.32 -19.57 24.02
C PRO A 425 -2.67 -19.34 22.53
N THR A 426 -3.73 -19.98 22.03
CA THR A 426 -4.11 -20.03 20.60
C THR A 426 -5.55 -19.56 20.31
N SER A 427 -6.25 -19.01 21.30
CA SER A 427 -7.53 -18.34 21.07
C SER A 427 -7.30 -16.89 20.60
N ASP A 428 -7.36 -16.66 19.30
CA ASP A 428 -7.28 -15.31 18.75
C ASP A 428 -8.47 -14.45 19.22
N VAL A 429 -8.17 -13.22 19.63
CA VAL A 429 -9.13 -12.27 20.23
C VAL A 429 -10.07 -11.67 19.18
N PHE A 430 -9.77 -11.89 17.90
CA PHE A 430 -10.41 -11.28 16.74
C PHE A 430 -10.78 -12.34 15.72
N LEU A 431 -11.69 -11.99 14.80
CA LEU A 431 -12.13 -12.90 13.75
C LEU A 431 -12.00 -12.22 12.39
N THR A 432 -10.90 -12.50 11.71
CA THR A 432 -10.71 -12.17 10.30
C THR A 432 -11.64 -13.01 9.43
N ARG A 433 -12.41 -12.35 8.56
CA ARG A 433 -13.14 -12.97 7.45
C ARG A 433 -12.73 -12.31 6.15
N ILE A 434 -12.34 -13.10 5.16
CA ILE A 434 -12.00 -12.61 3.81
C ILE A 434 -13.08 -13.10 2.85
N ARG A 435 -14.06 -12.25 2.59
CA ARG A 435 -15.15 -12.55 1.66
C ARG A 435 -14.81 -12.08 0.25
N ARG A 436 -15.43 -12.71 -0.74
CA ARG A 436 -15.38 -12.21 -2.12
C ARG A 436 -16.11 -10.86 -2.23
N SER A 437 -15.57 -9.99 -3.08
CA SER A 437 -16.15 -8.71 -3.51
C SER A 437 -16.24 -8.68 -5.04
N SER A 438 -16.74 -7.58 -5.59
CA SER A 438 -16.71 -7.26 -7.03
C SER A 438 -16.16 -5.85 -7.26
N ILE A 439 -15.92 -5.48 -8.52
CA ILE A 439 -15.59 -4.08 -8.85
C ILE A 439 -16.75 -3.12 -8.58
N ASP A 440 -17.99 -3.61 -8.60
CA ASP A 440 -19.18 -2.77 -8.45
C ASP A 440 -19.39 -2.38 -6.99
N GLU A 441 -19.05 -3.24 -6.02
CA GLU A 441 -18.94 -2.85 -4.60
C GLU A 441 -17.89 -1.74 -4.41
N VAL A 442 -16.75 -1.83 -5.11
CA VAL A 442 -15.73 -0.77 -5.09
C VAL A 442 -16.25 0.53 -5.75
N ARG A 443 -17.10 0.45 -6.78
CA ARG A 443 -17.74 1.64 -7.39
C ARG A 443 -18.72 2.33 -6.46
N GLU A 444 -19.44 1.60 -5.61
CA GLU A 444 -20.35 2.18 -4.60
C GLU A 444 -19.60 3.00 -3.54
N ILE A 445 -18.35 2.62 -3.25
CA ILE A 445 -17.41 3.37 -2.40
C ILE A 445 -16.82 4.57 -3.15
N VAL A 446 -16.18 4.33 -4.31
CA VAL A 446 -15.39 5.34 -5.04
C VAL A 446 -16.25 6.43 -5.68
N ARG A 447 -17.43 6.05 -6.19
CA ARG A 447 -18.41 6.90 -6.91
C ARG A 447 -17.77 7.77 -8.01
N PRO A 448 -17.21 7.17 -9.09
CA PRO A 448 -16.60 7.93 -10.18
C PRO A 448 -17.60 8.90 -10.84
N ASP A 449 -17.17 10.15 -11.03
CA ASP A 449 -17.95 11.21 -11.68
C ASP A 449 -17.19 11.73 -12.92
N PRO A 450 -17.66 11.43 -14.15
CA PRO A 450 -17.04 11.91 -15.39
C PRO A 450 -17.01 13.44 -15.55
N GLU A 451 -17.93 14.18 -14.92
CA GLU A 451 -17.93 15.64 -15.00
C GLU A 451 -16.87 16.24 -14.06
N ASN A 452 -16.70 15.64 -12.88
CA ASN A 452 -15.56 15.94 -12.00
C ASN A 452 -14.22 15.59 -12.67
N ASP A 453 -14.13 14.45 -13.36
CA ASP A 453 -12.93 14.07 -14.13
C ASP A 453 -12.62 15.07 -15.27
N ARG A 454 -13.63 15.67 -15.94
CA ARG A 454 -13.43 16.78 -16.90
C ARG A 454 -12.83 18.02 -16.24
N ARG A 455 -13.25 18.36 -15.01
CA ARG A 455 -12.68 19.49 -14.26
C ARG A 455 -11.21 19.25 -13.95
N PHE A 456 -10.84 18.06 -13.47
CA PHE A 456 -9.43 17.74 -13.20
C PHE A 456 -8.57 17.58 -14.47
N ALA A 457 -9.11 17.08 -15.57
CA ALA A 457 -8.41 17.10 -16.86
C ALA A 457 -8.07 18.53 -17.32
N ALA A 458 -8.99 19.49 -17.11
CA ALA A 458 -8.74 20.91 -17.35
C ALA A 458 -7.68 21.50 -16.38
N VAL A 459 -7.71 21.14 -15.08
CA VAL A 459 -6.68 21.50 -14.09
C VAL A 459 -5.31 21.03 -14.54
N ALA A 460 -5.17 19.76 -14.93
CA ALA A 460 -3.90 19.19 -15.36
C ALA A 460 -3.32 19.94 -16.55
N ARG A 461 -4.16 20.26 -17.56
CA ARG A 461 -3.73 21.01 -18.73
C ARG A 461 -3.33 22.46 -18.41
N ILE A 462 -4.02 23.12 -17.49
CA ILE A 462 -3.65 24.47 -17.01
C ILE A 462 -2.35 24.43 -16.20
N SER A 463 -2.12 23.38 -15.40
CA SER A 463 -0.87 23.18 -14.68
C SER A 463 0.33 23.06 -15.62
N GLU A 464 0.23 22.26 -16.69
CA GLU A 464 1.27 22.15 -17.71
C GLU A 464 1.62 23.51 -18.34
N VAL A 465 0.61 24.32 -18.68
CA VAL A 465 0.78 25.65 -19.28
C VAL A 465 1.45 26.62 -18.30
N ASN A 466 0.97 26.69 -17.05
CA ASN A 466 1.52 27.60 -16.05
C ASN A 466 2.94 27.23 -15.63
N LEU A 467 3.23 25.92 -15.50
CA LEU A 467 4.59 25.41 -15.26
C LEU A 467 5.53 25.75 -16.43
N ALA A 468 5.08 25.59 -17.67
CA ALA A 468 5.87 25.96 -18.85
C ALA A 468 6.15 27.48 -18.90
N CYS A 469 5.16 28.32 -18.58
CA CYS A 469 5.34 29.76 -18.45
C CYS A 469 6.34 30.13 -17.34
N TYR A 470 6.21 29.52 -16.15
CA TYR A 470 7.15 29.74 -15.05
C TYR A 470 8.59 29.37 -15.44
N ARG A 471 8.80 28.16 -15.97
CA ARG A 471 10.11 27.66 -16.41
C ARG A 471 10.73 28.52 -17.52
N SER A 472 9.91 29.04 -18.44
CA SER A 472 10.40 29.82 -19.59
C SER A 472 10.73 31.27 -19.24
N PHE A 473 9.99 31.90 -18.32
CA PHE A 473 10.03 33.36 -18.13
C PHE A 473 10.45 33.82 -16.73
N VAL A 474 10.34 32.96 -15.70
CA VAL A 474 10.56 33.35 -14.29
C VAL A 474 11.71 32.56 -13.64
N GLN A 475 11.73 31.23 -13.82
CA GLN A 475 12.78 30.35 -13.29
C GLN A 475 14.22 30.81 -13.59
N PRO A 476 14.57 31.30 -14.81
CA PRO A 476 15.94 31.76 -15.08
C PRO A 476 16.37 32.94 -14.22
N TRP A 477 15.43 33.81 -13.80
CA TRP A 477 15.70 34.91 -12.88
C TRP A 477 15.76 34.44 -11.44
N MET A 478 14.90 33.50 -11.03
CA MET A 478 14.93 32.94 -9.67
C MET A 478 16.26 32.19 -9.43
N ARG A 479 16.66 31.29 -10.33
CA ARG A 479 17.94 30.57 -10.27
C ARG A 479 19.18 31.47 -10.37
N ALA A 480 19.04 32.72 -10.83
CA ALA A 480 20.12 33.71 -10.86
C ALA A 480 20.16 34.65 -9.63
N LEU A 481 19.09 34.67 -8.82
CA LEU A 481 18.96 35.52 -7.63
C LEU A 481 19.06 34.73 -6.31
N VAL A 482 18.64 33.47 -6.31
CA VAL A 482 18.76 32.56 -5.16
C VAL A 482 20.22 32.14 -4.97
N THR A 483 20.62 31.94 -3.72
CA THR A 483 21.93 31.40 -3.33
C THR A 483 21.74 30.39 -2.21
N ASP A 484 22.66 29.42 -2.07
CA ASP A 484 22.61 28.38 -1.04
C ASP A 484 22.46 28.96 0.38
N GLN A 485 23.08 30.12 0.63
CA GLN A 485 22.96 30.81 1.91
C GLN A 485 21.57 31.44 2.10
N GLY A 486 20.97 31.99 1.03
CA GLY A 486 19.60 32.49 1.03
C GLY A 486 18.58 31.37 1.27
N ALA A 487 18.74 30.23 0.61
CA ALA A 487 17.92 29.04 0.83
C ALA A 487 17.97 28.57 2.29
N LYS A 488 19.15 28.51 2.90
CA LYS A 488 19.33 28.16 4.32
C LYS A 488 18.70 29.17 5.29
N TRP A 489 18.68 30.47 4.94
CA TRP A 489 17.93 31.45 5.73
C TRP A 489 16.41 31.24 5.62
N LEU A 490 15.89 30.93 4.42
CA LEU A 490 14.45 30.64 4.24
C LEU A 490 14.02 29.37 5.00
N GLU A 491 14.86 28.33 4.99
CA GLU A 491 14.68 27.08 5.74
C GLU A 491 14.52 27.31 7.25
N GLN A 492 15.42 28.10 7.85
CA GLN A 492 15.40 28.46 9.27
C GLN A 492 14.24 29.40 9.63
N LEU A 493 13.87 30.30 8.72
CA LEU A 493 12.74 31.23 8.87
C LEU A 493 11.38 30.57 8.53
N HIS A 494 11.33 29.28 8.24
CA HIS A 494 10.07 28.58 8.00
C HIS A 494 9.22 28.56 9.29
N PRO A 495 7.93 28.97 9.26
CA PRO A 495 7.10 29.12 10.46
C PRO A 495 7.08 27.91 11.38
N LEU A 496 7.08 26.69 10.82
CA LEU A 496 7.10 25.46 11.62
C LEU A 496 8.41 25.31 12.40
N ARG A 497 9.58 25.50 11.77
CA ARG A 497 10.90 25.38 12.45
C ARG A 497 11.07 26.44 13.53
N MET A 498 10.71 27.70 13.23
CA MET A 498 10.68 28.77 14.23
C MET A 498 9.80 28.38 15.45
N GLY A 499 8.68 27.69 15.22
CA GLY A 499 7.81 27.17 16.27
C GLY A 499 8.50 26.18 17.23
N TYR A 500 9.51 25.44 16.79
CA TYR A 500 10.34 24.55 17.63
C TYR A 500 11.56 25.28 18.23
N GLU A 501 12.30 26.06 17.44
CA GLU A 501 13.58 26.64 17.88
C GLU A 501 13.46 27.79 18.89
N LEU A 502 12.46 28.67 18.73
CA LEU A 502 12.35 29.94 19.48
C LEU A 502 12.21 29.77 21.00
N TRP A 503 11.79 28.58 21.46
CA TRP A 503 11.56 28.30 22.87
C TRP A 503 12.24 26.98 23.28
N SER A 504 13.51 27.13 23.69
CA SER A 504 14.46 26.09 24.10
C SER A 504 15.39 26.68 25.18
N ASP A 505 16.34 25.92 25.73
CA ASP A 505 17.32 26.43 26.70
C ASP A 505 18.29 27.50 26.15
N ARG A 506 18.24 27.77 24.84
CA ARG A 506 18.89 28.95 24.23
C ARG A 506 18.18 30.27 24.57
N HIS A 507 16.93 30.23 25.02
CA HIS A 507 16.14 31.42 25.32
C HIS A 507 16.43 31.94 26.75
N PRO A 508 16.72 33.24 26.97
CA PRO A 508 17.18 33.75 28.28
C PRO A 508 16.27 33.50 29.48
N LEU A 509 14.96 33.33 29.27
CA LEU A 509 13.99 33.04 30.34
C LEU A 509 13.81 31.52 30.63
N ALA A 510 14.42 30.64 29.82
CA ALA A 510 14.17 29.20 29.89
C ALA A 510 14.61 28.57 31.23
N ALA A 511 15.77 28.96 31.76
CA ALA A 511 16.25 28.50 33.06
C ALA A 511 15.30 28.88 34.22
N ALA A 512 14.83 30.13 34.25
CA ALA A 512 13.89 30.60 35.26
C ALA A 512 12.52 29.88 35.18
N VAL A 513 12.04 29.56 33.97
CA VAL A 513 10.85 28.73 33.78
C VAL A 513 11.09 27.29 34.23
N HIS A 514 12.29 26.73 33.99
CA HIS A 514 12.62 25.38 34.44
C HIS A 514 12.67 25.27 35.96
N GLU A 515 13.35 26.20 36.65
CA GLU A 515 13.37 26.29 38.11
C GLU A 515 11.96 26.48 38.70
N ALA A 516 11.15 27.37 38.10
CA ALA A 516 9.76 27.55 38.50
C ALA A 516 8.92 26.27 38.27
N ALA A 517 9.16 25.54 37.19
CA ALA A 517 8.47 24.29 36.89
C ALA A 517 8.90 23.13 37.79
N GLN A 518 10.13 23.12 38.32
CA GLN A 518 10.52 22.21 39.41
C GLN A 518 9.73 22.56 40.68
N HIS A 519 9.77 23.81 41.12
CA HIS A 519 9.04 24.26 42.32
C HIS A 519 7.51 24.01 42.23
N VAL A 520 6.92 24.21 41.05
CA VAL A 520 5.49 23.94 40.80
C VAL A 520 5.15 22.45 40.81
N ARG A 521 6.07 21.54 40.44
CA ARG A 521 5.87 20.09 40.60
C ARG A 521 5.85 19.70 42.08
N ASP A 522 6.79 20.23 42.86
CA ASP A 522 6.89 19.96 44.30
C ASP A 522 5.71 20.53 45.11
N HIS A 523 5.11 21.63 44.63
CA HIS A 523 4.03 22.37 45.31
C HIS A 523 2.73 22.40 44.49
N ARG A 524 2.48 21.36 43.68
CA ARG A 524 1.33 21.28 42.78
C ARG A 524 0.00 21.30 43.56
N GLN A 525 -0.90 22.20 43.16
CA GLN A 525 -2.24 22.38 43.71
C GLN A 525 -3.27 22.30 42.58
N PRO A 526 -3.72 21.08 42.19
CA PRO A 526 -4.75 20.92 41.17
C PRO A 526 -6.09 21.44 41.68
N VAL A 527 -6.81 22.19 40.84
CA VAL A 527 -8.17 22.65 41.16
C VAL A 527 -9.19 21.51 40.96
N SER A 528 -10.24 21.47 41.79
CA SER A 528 -11.29 20.44 41.70
C SER A 528 -12.04 20.50 40.36
N GLU A 529 -12.40 19.34 39.81
CA GLU A 529 -13.27 19.21 38.61
C GLU A 529 -14.67 19.82 38.80
N ALA A 530 -15.12 19.96 40.06
CA ALA A 530 -16.36 20.65 40.41
C ALA A 530 -16.24 22.19 40.43
N ASN A 531 -15.06 22.75 40.13
CA ASN A 531 -14.84 24.19 40.15
C ASN A 531 -15.46 24.87 38.91
N PRO A 532 -16.31 25.90 39.10
CA PRO A 532 -17.06 26.54 38.01
C PRO A 532 -16.15 27.19 36.95
N PHE A 533 -14.97 27.68 37.35
CA PHE A 533 -14.03 28.33 36.43
C PHE A 533 -13.29 27.31 35.56
N LEU A 534 -13.00 26.11 36.07
CA LEU A 534 -12.47 25.01 35.26
C LEU A 534 -13.52 24.49 34.27
N GLN A 535 -14.79 24.38 34.70
CA GLN A 535 -15.90 24.04 33.79
C GLN A 535 -16.07 25.09 32.69
N LEU A 536 -15.97 26.38 33.03
CA LEU A 536 -15.99 27.48 32.05
C LEU A 536 -14.78 27.45 31.09
N GLN A 537 -13.58 27.12 31.59
CA GLN A 537 -12.37 26.94 30.76
C GLN A 537 -12.58 25.83 29.72
N ALA A 538 -13.16 24.69 30.12
CA ALA A 538 -13.47 23.59 29.21
C ALA A 538 -14.54 23.97 28.18
N GLN A 539 -15.62 24.63 28.59
CA GLN A 539 -16.67 25.13 27.68
C GLN A 539 -16.12 26.14 26.67
N PHE A 540 -15.25 27.06 27.10
CA PHE A 540 -14.58 28.00 26.21
C PHE A 540 -13.69 27.29 25.19
N SER A 541 -12.91 26.28 25.61
CA SER A 541 -12.12 25.46 24.67
C SER A 541 -13.01 24.81 23.62
N THR A 542 -14.08 24.12 24.02
CA THR A 542 -15.00 23.47 23.08
C THR A 542 -15.67 24.46 22.13
N ALA A 543 -15.93 25.69 22.56
CA ALA A 543 -16.43 26.74 21.68
C ALA A 543 -15.39 27.23 20.65
N VAL A 544 -14.10 27.32 21.04
CA VAL A 544 -13.00 27.63 20.11
C VAL A 544 -12.78 26.50 19.10
N GLU A 545 -12.83 25.25 19.54
CA GLU A 545 -12.75 24.06 18.68
C GLU A 545 -13.88 24.07 17.64
N GLN A 546 -15.13 24.21 18.09
CA GLN A 546 -16.30 24.29 17.22
C GLN A 546 -16.27 25.48 16.24
N MET A 547 -15.67 26.60 16.63
CA MET A 547 -15.48 27.76 15.75
C MET A 547 -14.44 27.47 14.65
N LEU A 548 -13.36 26.77 14.99
CA LEU A 548 -12.30 26.39 14.05
C LEU A 548 -12.75 25.25 13.10
N ASP A 549 -13.56 24.30 13.61
CA ASP A 549 -14.28 23.31 12.80
C ASP A 549 -15.19 24.00 11.78
N GLN A 550 -16.08 24.90 12.23
CA GLN A 550 -16.98 25.64 11.33
C GLN A 550 -16.23 26.50 10.31
N PHE A 551 -15.06 27.05 10.67
CA PHE A 551 -14.19 27.76 9.74
C PHE A 551 -13.60 26.81 8.67
N ARG A 552 -13.08 25.64 9.06
CA ARG A 552 -12.62 24.60 8.13
C ARG A 552 -13.73 24.21 7.16
N ASP A 553 -14.89 23.81 7.69
CA ASP A 553 -15.98 23.26 6.90
C ASP A 553 -16.53 24.30 5.89
N CYS A 554 -16.58 25.58 6.29
CA CYS A 554 -16.94 26.70 5.43
C CYS A 554 -15.86 26.99 4.36
N ARG A 555 -14.59 27.03 4.75
CA ARG A 555 -13.45 27.21 3.82
C ARG A 555 -13.44 26.12 2.75
N ASP A 556 -13.64 24.87 3.15
CA ASP A 556 -13.52 23.71 2.27
C ASP A 556 -14.72 23.60 1.31
N GLN A 557 -15.92 23.99 1.76
CA GLN A 557 -17.07 24.22 0.86
C GLN A 557 -16.80 25.34 -0.14
N ILE A 558 -16.20 26.47 0.27
CA ILE A 558 -15.83 27.56 -0.63
C ILE A 558 -14.78 27.10 -1.65
N TYR A 559 -13.79 26.29 -1.25
CA TYR A 559 -12.80 25.73 -2.16
C TYR A 559 -13.42 24.80 -3.20
N ALA A 560 -14.29 23.87 -2.80
CA ALA A 560 -15.02 23.00 -3.71
C ALA A 560 -15.90 23.81 -4.69
N GLN A 561 -16.69 24.77 -4.19
CA GLN A 561 -17.58 25.59 -5.01
C GLN A 561 -16.81 26.51 -5.98
N ALA A 562 -15.69 27.10 -5.55
CA ALA A 562 -14.84 27.93 -6.40
C ALA A 562 -14.16 27.10 -7.50
N PHE A 563 -13.69 25.89 -7.16
CA PHE A 563 -13.14 24.93 -8.12
C PHE A 563 -14.19 24.53 -9.17
N ASP A 564 -15.35 24.06 -8.72
CA ASP A 564 -16.44 23.62 -9.61
C ASP A 564 -16.93 24.76 -10.50
N THR A 565 -17.08 25.97 -9.94
CA THR A 565 -17.50 27.15 -10.71
C THR A 565 -16.48 27.52 -11.77
N LEU A 566 -15.18 27.51 -11.45
CA LEU A 566 -14.10 27.87 -12.39
C LEU A 566 -13.93 26.83 -13.50
N TYR A 567 -13.86 25.55 -13.14
CA TYR A 567 -13.52 24.47 -14.08
C TYR A 567 -14.73 23.93 -14.86
N SER A 568 -15.97 24.23 -14.45
CA SER A 568 -17.16 23.95 -15.28
C SER A 568 -17.44 25.04 -16.34
N LEU A 569 -16.64 26.11 -16.40
CA LEU A 569 -16.84 27.16 -17.43
C LEU A 569 -16.59 26.60 -18.84
N PRO A 570 -17.55 26.75 -19.79
CA PRO A 570 -17.39 26.32 -21.18
C PRO A 570 -16.09 26.79 -21.86
N LEU A 571 -15.67 28.02 -21.55
CA LEU A 571 -14.44 28.60 -22.10
C LEU A 571 -13.19 27.95 -21.50
N VAL A 572 -13.19 27.58 -20.21
CA VAL A 572 -12.06 26.92 -19.55
C VAL A 572 -11.88 25.51 -20.12
N GLN A 573 -12.96 24.73 -20.17
CA GLN A 573 -12.98 23.41 -20.81
C GLN A 573 -12.45 23.49 -22.25
N ALA A 574 -13.01 24.37 -23.09
CA ALA A 574 -12.59 24.54 -24.48
C ALA A 574 -11.11 24.97 -24.63
N MET A 575 -10.61 25.89 -23.79
CA MET A 575 -9.18 26.29 -23.81
C MET A 575 -8.24 25.14 -23.40
N THR A 576 -8.72 24.21 -22.59
CA THR A 576 -7.96 22.99 -22.20
C THR A 576 -8.09 21.83 -23.19
N GLY A 577 -8.84 22.00 -24.28
CA GLY A 577 -9.05 20.98 -25.31
C GLY A 577 -10.20 20.02 -25.03
N GLN A 578 -10.97 20.25 -23.96
CA GLN A 578 -12.18 19.48 -23.64
C GLN A 578 -13.38 20.03 -24.41
N SER A 579 -14.16 19.16 -25.04
CA SER A 579 -15.35 19.53 -25.82
C SER A 579 -16.62 19.21 -25.05
N LEU A 580 -17.50 20.20 -24.88
CA LEU A 580 -18.84 20.02 -24.30
C LEU A 580 -19.81 19.19 -25.17
N HIS A 581 -19.36 18.75 -26.34
CA HIS A 581 -20.12 17.97 -27.32
C HIS A 581 -19.37 16.69 -27.74
N ASP A 582 -18.37 16.27 -26.96
CA ASP A 582 -17.69 14.99 -27.12
C ASP A 582 -18.05 14.07 -25.95
N ASP A 583 -18.58 12.89 -26.29
CA ASP A 583 -18.96 11.84 -25.34
C ASP A 583 -17.75 10.96 -24.95
N ALA A 584 -16.55 11.23 -25.50
CA ALA A 584 -15.32 10.57 -25.10
C ALA A 584 -15.04 10.75 -23.59
N PRO A 585 -14.47 9.74 -22.91
CA PRO A 585 -14.09 9.87 -21.51
C PRO A 585 -12.97 10.91 -21.35
N PRO A 586 -13.01 11.77 -20.32
CA PRO A 586 -12.06 12.88 -20.14
C PRO A 586 -10.62 12.43 -19.84
N ARG A 587 -10.43 11.15 -19.52
CA ARG A 587 -9.14 10.51 -19.21
C ARG A 587 -9.07 9.11 -19.81
N ALA A 588 -7.85 8.64 -20.02
CA ALA A 588 -7.61 7.31 -20.60
C ALA A 588 -7.92 6.20 -19.57
N HIS A 589 -8.81 5.27 -19.95
CA HIS A 589 -9.02 4.02 -19.25
C HIS A 589 -8.28 2.88 -19.98
N PRO A 590 -7.20 2.30 -19.42
CA PRO A 590 -6.42 1.27 -20.09
C PRO A 590 -7.25 0.05 -20.51
N SER A 591 -8.26 -0.28 -19.70
CA SER A 591 -9.24 -1.34 -19.91
C SER A 591 -10.16 -1.17 -21.14
N GLU A 592 -10.28 0.04 -21.67
CA GLU A 592 -11.13 0.38 -22.81
C GLU A 592 -10.40 0.31 -24.16
N THR A 593 -9.06 0.24 -24.15
CA THR A 593 -8.23 0.24 -25.37
C THR A 593 -8.49 -0.99 -26.26
N PRO A 594 -8.51 -0.87 -27.61
CA PRO A 594 -8.70 -2.00 -28.51
C PRO A 594 -7.70 -3.14 -28.29
N GLU A 595 -6.43 -2.79 -28.05
CA GLU A 595 -5.33 -3.71 -27.81
C GLU A 595 -5.55 -4.52 -26.52
N HIS A 596 -6.00 -3.86 -25.45
CA HIS A 596 -6.32 -4.53 -24.19
C HIS A 596 -7.54 -5.45 -24.31
N ARG A 597 -8.60 -4.99 -25.01
CA ARG A 597 -9.79 -5.81 -25.29
C ARG A 597 -9.43 -7.05 -26.11
N GLN A 598 -8.48 -6.95 -27.04
CA GLN A 598 -7.95 -8.09 -27.78
C GLN A 598 -7.11 -9.03 -26.90
N TYR A 599 -6.26 -8.48 -26.02
CA TYR A 599 -5.47 -9.24 -25.04
C TYR A 599 -6.36 -10.06 -24.10
N LEU A 600 -7.40 -9.45 -23.50
CA LEU A 600 -8.34 -10.16 -22.62
C LEU A 600 -9.03 -11.35 -23.33
N VAL A 601 -9.47 -11.16 -24.57
CA VAL A 601 -10.08 -12.25 -25.36
C VAL A 601 -9.08 -13.38 -25.60
N GLN A 602 -7.82 -13.04 -25.95
CA GLN A 602 -6.76 -14.03 -26.15
C GLN A 602 -6.44 -14.81 -24.87
N GLU A 603 -6.37 -14.14 -23.72
CA GLU A 603 -6.10 -14.79 -22.43
C GLU A 603 -7.27 -15.66 -21.94
N LEU A 604 -8.51 -15.20 -22.08
CA LEU A 604 -9.69 -16.01 -21.74
C LEU A 604 -9.78 -17.26 -22.62
N THR A 605 -9.52 -17.16 -23.94
CA THR A 605 -9.43 -18.33 -24.82
C THR A 605 -8.20 -19.22 -24.51
N ARG A 606 -7.09 -18.65 -24.03
CA ARG A 606 -5.91 -19.43 -23.58
C ARG A 606 -6.20 -20.21 -22.30
N LEU A 607 -7.01 -19.65 -21.40
CA LEU A 607 -7.52 -20.33 -20.20
C LEU A 607 -8.51 -21.43 -20.60
N GLU A 608 -9.51 -21.14 -21.43
CA GLU A 608 -10.46 -22.13 -21.95
C GLU A 608 -9.74 -23.33 -22.61
N GLY A 609 -8.75 -23.07 -23.47
CA GLY A 609 -7.92 -24.12 -24.09
C GLY A 609 -7.10 -24.95 -23.09
N ALA A 610 -6.85 -24.44 -21.88
CA ALA A 610 -6.16 -25.17 -20.81
C ALA A 610 -7.08 -26.10 -20.00
N VAL A 611 -8.40 -26.08 -20.22
CA VAL A 611 -9.37 -26.97 -19.53
C VAL A 611 -9.00 -28.45 -19.68
N HIS A 612 -8.51 -28.88 -20.85
CA HIS A 612 -8.10 -30.26 -21.09
C HIS A 612 -6.61 -30.54 -20.86
N SER A 613 -5.87 -29.60 -20.27
CA SER A 613 -4.44 -29.73 -19.94
C SER A 613 -4.21 -29.91 -18.44
N GLY A 614 -3.26 -30.79 -18.09
CA GLY A 614 -2.90 -31.13 -16.71
C GLY A 614 -2.81 -32.64 -16.48
N GLY A 615 -2.65 -33.05 -15.22
CA GLY A 615 -2.62 -34.45 -14.80
C GLY A 615 -3.31 -34.66 -13.43
N LEU A 616 -2.70 -35.50 -12.59
CA LEU A 616 -3.24 -35.91 -11.28
C LEU A 616 -3.48 -34.74 -10.32
N VAL A 617 -2.53 -33.80 -10.27
CA VAL A 617 -2.57 -32.64 -9.37
C VAL A 617 -3.69 -31.68 -9.74
N GLU A 618 -3.80 -31.30 -11.02
CA GLU A 618 -4.88 -30.43 -11.51
C GLU A 618 -6.25 -31.08 -11.36
N ALA A 619 -6.37 -32.38 -11.64
CA ALA A 619 -7.60 -33.13 -11.43
C ALA A 619 -8.06 -33.10 -9.97
N ALA A 620 -7.11 -33.21 -9.03
CA ALA A 620 -7.42 -33.20 -7.60
C ALA A 620 -7.74 -31.79 -7.07
N ILE A 621 -7.03 -30.74 -7.50
CA ILE A 621 -7.35 -29.35 -7.12
C ILE A 621 -8.76 -28.97 -7.62
N ARG A 622 -9.09 -29.30 -8.87
CA ARG A 622 -10.45 -29.07 -9.42
C ARG A 622 -11.52 -29.84 -8.66
N ALA A 623 -11.26 -31.09 -8.32
CA ALA A 623 -12.17 -31.92 -7.54
C ALA A 623 -12.42 -31.34 -6.13
N LEU A 624 -11.36 -30.91 -5.44
CA LEU A 624 -11.42 -30.27 -4.14
C LEU A 624 -12.24 -28.97 -4.19
N PHE A 625 -11.92 -28.08 -5.13
CA PHE A 625 -12.62 -26.81 -5.32
C PHE A 625 -14.07 -26.98 -5.77
N PHE A 626 -14.40 -27.98 -6.59
CA PHE A 626 -15.77 -28.25 -6.99
C PHE A 626 -16.66 -28.57 -5.79
N VAL A 627 -16.20 -29.47 -4.90
CA VAL A 627 -16.94 -29.84 -3.69
C VAL A 627 -17.07 -28.64 -2.74
N LEU A 628 -15.96 -27.94 -2.50
CA LEU A 628 -15.89 -26.84 -1.52
C LEU A 628 -16.59 -25.55 -1.99
N ALA A 629 -16.90 -25.40 -3.28
CA ALA A 629 -17.66 -24.25 -3.80
C ALA A 629 -19.03 -24.05 -3.10
N GLU A 630 -19.62 -25.10 -2.54
CA GLU A 630 -20.88 -25.02 -1.79
C GLU A 630 -20.73 -24.37 -0.39
N ARG A 631 -19.50 -24.22 0.13
CA ARG A 631 -19.22 -23.51 1.40
C ARG A 631 -19.26 -21.99 1.26
N GLY A 632 -19.32 -21.47 0.04
CA GLY A 632 -19.38 -20.03 -0.24
C GLY A 632 -18.00 -19.39 -0.34
N GLU A 633 -17.53 -18.78 0.75
CA GLU A 633 -16.35 -17.91 0.76
C GLU A 633 -15.02 -18.67 0.56
N ALA A 634 -13.95 -17.93 0.28
CA ALA A 634 -12.60 -18.48 0.07
C ALA A 634 -11.93 -18.81 1.42
N ASP A 635 -12.56 -19.70 2.19
CA ASP A 635 -12.07 -20.23 3.47
C ASP A 635 -10.62 -20.72 3.34
N GLU A 636 -9.77 -20.34 4.30
CA GLU A 636 -8.36 -20.76 4.38
C GLU A 636 -8.20 -22.28 4.20
N ARG A 637 -9.15 -23.05 4.76
CA ARG A 637 -9.18 -24.51 4.69
C ARG A 637 -9.17 -25.01 3.25
N HIS A 638 -9.75 -24.28 2.29
CA HIS A 638 -9.73 -24.67 0.88
C HIS A 638 -8.30 -24.72 0.30
N PHE A 639 -7.40 -23.84 0.75
CA PHE A 639 -6.00 -23.83 0.34
C PHE A 639 -5.12 -24.73 1.21
N ARG A 640 -5.38 -24.78 2.53
CA ARG A 640 -4.69 -25.70 3.45
C ARG A 640 -4.86 -27.15 2.99
N HIS A 641 -6.10 -27.54 2.67
CA HIS A 641 -6.45 -28.84 2.10
C HIS A 641 -5.85 -29.09 0.71
N ALA A 642 -5.63 -28.05 -0.10
CA ALA A 642 -4.93 -28.18 -1.38
C ALA A 642 -3.44 -28.47 -1.17
N GLU A 643 -2.78 -27.82 -0.20
CA GLU A 643 -1.36 -28.09 0.11
C GLU A 643 -1.21 -29.50 0.71
N GLU A 644 -2.02 -29.84 1.73
CA GLU A 644 -2.06 -31.16 2.38
C GLU A 644 -2.17 -32.30 1.36
N LEU A 645 -2.98 -32.12 0.32
CA LEU A 645 -3.21 -33.12 -0.71
C LEU A 645 -2.08 -33.19 -1.75
N VAL A 646 -1.57 -32.04 -2.21
CA VAL A 646 -0.63 -31.97 -3.35
C VAL A 646 0.83 -32.12 -2.95
N ARG A 647 1.21 -31.65 -1.75
CA ARG A 647 2.59 -31.71 -1.25
C ARG A 647 3.17 -33.14 -1.18
N PRO A 648 2.42 -34.19 -0.79
CA PRO A 648 2.90 -35.58 -0.90
C PRO A 648 3.15 -36.07 -2.33
N GLN A 649 2.57 -35.42 -3.35
CA GLN A 649 2.59 -35.85 -4.75
C GLN A 649 3.75 -35.24 -5.54
N LEU A 650 4.29 -34.11 -5.08
CA LEU A 650 5.41 -33.39 -5.71
C LEU A 650 6.80 -33.75 -5.13
N GLY A 651 6.84 -34.53 -4.04
CA GLY A 651 8.09 -35.00 -3.44
C GLY A 651 8.92 -33.90 -2.76
N ASN A 652 10.25 -34.07 -2.76
CA ASN A 652 11.16 -33.15 -2.07
C ASN A 652 11.40 -31.83 -2.83
N ASP A 653 11.11 -31.78 -4.13
CA ASP A 653 11.35 -30.61 -4.99
C ASP A 653 10.13 -29.66 -5.05
N PHE A 654 9.41 -29.54 -3.93
CA PHE A 654 8.18 -28.74 -3.81
C PHE A 654 8.46 -27.24 -3.82
N ASP A 655 8.36 -26.61 -5.00
CA ASP A 655 8.32 -25.14 -5.12
C ASP A 655 6.93 -24.60 -4.75
N MET A 656 6.88 -23.89 -3.62
CA MET A 656 5.69 -23.20 -3.13
C MET A 656 5.20 -22.09 -4.08
N GLN A 657 6.06 -21.51 -4.93
CA GLN A 657 5.63 -20.52 -5.94
C GLN A 657 4.96 -21.20 -7.15
N ALA A 658 5.54 -22.25 -7.72
CA ALA A 658 4.90 -23.06 -8.75
C ALA A 658 3.57 -23.65 -8.27
N PHE A 659 3.50 -24.14 -7.03
CA PHE A 659 2.25 -24.61 -6.41
C PHE A 659 1.19 -23.50 -6.36
N ARG A 660 1.53 -22.30 -5.85
CA ARG A 660 0.60 -21.16 -5.80
C ARG A 660 0.09 -20.76 -7.18
N HIS A 661 0.96 -20.65 -8.19
CA HIS A 661 0.54 -20.38 -9.57
C HIS A 661 -0.36 -21.49 -10.13
N LEU A 662 -0.08 -22.76 -9.82
CA LEU A 662 -0.90 -23.89 -10.26
C LEU A 662 -2.31 -23.83 -9.67
N VAL A 663 -2.42 -23.64 -8.35
CA VAL A 663 -3.71 -23.59 -7.65
C VAL A 663 -4.52 -22.36 -8.06
N ARG A 664 -3.91 -21.16 -8.12
CA ARG A 664 -4.59 -19.95 -8.62
C ARG A 664 -5.09 -20.12 -10.05
N ARG A 665 -4.31 -20.78 -10.92
CA ARG A 665 -4.75 -21.10 -12.29
C ARG A 665 -5.93 -22.10 -12.32
N GLN A 666 -5.94 -23.14 -11.48
CA GLN A 666 -7.10 -24.04 -11.42
C GLN A 666 -8.33 -23.33 -10.81
N ALA A 667 -8.16 -22.44 -9.83
CA ALA A 667 -9.24 -21.62 -9.30
C ALA A 667 -9.86 -20.71 -10.39
N LEU A 668 -9.03 -20.09 -11.23
CA LEU A 668 -9.48 -19.32 -12.39
C LEU A 668 -10.27 -20.17 -13.39
N LEU A 669 -9.78 -21.37 -13.73
CA LEU A 669 -10.48 -22.29 -14.64
C LEU A 669 -11.83 -22.76 -14.07
N MET A 670 -11.89 -23.07 -12.78
CA MET A 670 -13.15 -23.40 -12.10
C MET A 670 -14.12 -22.21 -12.09
N ARG A 671 -13.64 -21.00 -11.77
CA ARG A 671 -14.46 -19.77 -11.72
C ARG A 671 -15.03 -19.36 -13.08
N LEU A 672 -14.34 -19.67 -14.18
CA LEU A 672 -14.78 -19.32 -15.54
C LEU A 672 -15.56 -20.44 -16.25
N HIS A 673 -15.23 -21.71 -15.98
CA HIS A 673 -15.71 -22.86 -16.75
C HIS A 673 -15.95 -24.13 -15.89
N GLU A 674 -16.56 -24.02 -14.70
CA GLU A 674 -16.78 -25.14 -13.74
C GLU A 674 -17.19 -26.47 -14.40
N ASP A 675 -18.30 -26.50 -15.15
CA ASP A 675 -18.82 -27.72 -15.80
C ASP A 675 -17.79 -28.39 -16.72
N ALA A 676 -17.05 -27.61 -17.50
CA ALA A 676 -16.06 -28.11 -18.44
C ALA A 676 -14.76 -28.54 -17.72
N ALA A 677 -14.33 -27.77 -16.72
CA ALA A 677 -13.17 -28.07 -15.88
C ALA A 677 -13.34 -29.38 -15.10
N VAL A 678 -14.55 -29.63 -14.57
CA VAL A 678 -14.95 -30.86 -13.88
C VAL A 678 -15.13 -32.02 -14.86
N SER A 679 -15.84 -31.80 -15.97
CA SER A 679 -16.03 -32.85 -17.01
C SER A 679 -14.72 -33.31 -17.66
N ALA A 680 -13.67 -32.48 -17.63
CA ALA A 680 -12.34 -32.83 -18.11
C ALA A 680 -11.54 -33.76 -17.16
N ILE A 681 -11.93 -33.92 -15.89
CA ILE A 681 -11.17 -34.70 -14.87
C ILE A 681 -10.82 -36.12 -15.37
N PRO A 682 -11.75 -36.93 -15.91
CA PRO A 682 -11.43 -38.27 -16.42
C PRO A 682 -10.57 -38.29 -17.70
N GLY A 683 -10.26 -37.12 -18.28
CA GLY A 683 -9.34 -36.95 -19.40
C GLY A 683 -7.91 -36.66 -18.93
N LEU A 684 -7.75 -35.79 -17.92
CA LEU A 684 -6.46 -35.46 -17.29
C LEU A 684 -5.77 -36.72 -16.71
N LEU A 685 -6.57 -37.64 -16.19
CA LEU A 685 -6.12 -38.86 -15.52
C LEU A 685 -5.79 -40.03 -16.48
N ASN A 686 -5.96 -39.89 -17.79
CA ASN A 686 -5.76 -40.98 -18.77
C ASN A 686 -4.35 -41.61 -18.75
N ASN A 687 -3.33 -40.84 -18.37
CA ASN A 687 -1.92 -41.26 -18.38
C ASN A 687 -1.36 -41.56 -16.97
N VAL A 688 -2.23 -41.68 -15.95
CA VAL A 688 -1.86 -41.90 -14.55
C VAL A 688 -2.15 -43.35 -14.14
N ALA A 689 -1.36 -43.94 -13.25
CA ALA A 689 -1.56 -45.33 -12.87
C ALA A 689 -2.87 -45.51 -12.07
N PRO A 690 -3.62 -46.63 -12.27
CA PRO A 690 -4.87 -46.88 -11.55
C PRO A 690 -4.76 -46.89 -10.02
N ASP A 691 -3.56 -47.13 -9.48
CA ASP A 691 -3.29 -47.11 -8.03
C ASP A 691 -3.15 -45.68 -7.51
N ASP A 692 -2.37 -44.82 -8.17
CA ASP A 692 -2.22 -43.40 -7.82
C ASP A 692 -3.56 -42.66 -7.85
N ILE A 693 -4.39 -42.93 -8.88
CA ILE A 693 -5.75 -42.34 -8.98
C ILE A 693 -6.61 -42.75 -7.78
N ARG A 694 -6.49 -44.01 -7.31
CA ARG A 694 -7.20 -44.49 -6.10
C ARG A 694 -6.64 -43.87 -4.82
N GLN A 695 -5.33 -43.71 -4.70
CA GLN A 695 -4.70 -43.05 -3.57
C GLN A 695 -5.18 -41.60 -3.44
N VAL A 696 -5.17 -40.84 -4.53
CA VAL A 696 -5.61 -39.43 -4.52
C VAL A 696 -7.12 -39.29 -4.33
N ALA A 697 -7.95 -40.16 -4.91
CA ALA A 697 -9.39 -40.19 -4.60
C ALA A 697 -9.64 -40.44 -3.11
N GLY A 698 -8.86 -41.33 -2.48
CA GLY A 698 -8.89 -41.56 -1.03
C GLY A 698 -8.46 -40.33 -0.23
N MET A 699 -7.39 -39.64 -0.66
CA MET A 699 -6.93 -38.39 -0.03
C MET A 699 -7.99 -37.27 -0.10
N ILE A 700 -8.65 -37.07 -1.26
CA ILE A 700 -9.73 -36.09 -1.39
C ILE A 700 -10.83 -36.37 -0.35
N ALA A 701 -11.29 -37.63 -0.26
CA ALA A 701 -12.33 -38.02 0.68
C ALA A 701 -11.88 -37.95 2.16
N GLN A 702 -10.61 -38.23 2.46
CA GLN A 702 -10.06 -38.13 3.81
C GLN A 702 -9.95 -36.68 4.26
N VAL A 703 -9.37 -35.81 3.42
CA VAL A 703 -9.15 -34.38 3.73
C VAL A 703 -10.48 -33.65 3.92
N LEU A 704 -11.45 -33.87 3.02
CA LEU A 704 -12.82 -33.37 3.16
C LEU A 704 -13.58 -33.98 4.35
N GLY A 705 -13.21 -35.18 4.79
CA GLY A 705 -13.79 -35.88 5.93
C GLY A 705 -13.15 -35.57 7.29
N SER A 706 -12.02 -34.83 7.32
CA SER A 706 -11.31 -34.47 8.56
C SER A 706 -11.70 -33.11 9.16
N GLY A 707 -12.56 -32.34 8.47
CA GLY A 707 -13.11 -31.08 8.96
C GLY A 707 -14.58 -31.18 9.38
N ASP A 708 -15.29 -30.05 9.35
CA ASP A 708 -16.73 -29.99 9.61
C ASP A 708 -17.53 -30.90 8.68
N ALA A 709 -18.58 -31.53 9.24
CA ALA A 709 -19.39 -32.52 8.55
C ALA A 709 -20.01 -31.96 7.25
N LEU A 710 -19.61 -32.54 6.12
CA LEU A 710 -20.05 -32.17 4.77
C LEU A 710 -21.57 -32.03 4.69
N SER A 711 -22.04 -30.88 4.20
CA SER A 711 -23.45 -30.62 3.92
C SER A 711 -24.00 -31.51 2.79
N ALA A 712 -25.33 -31.60 2.66
CA ALA A 712 -25.93 -32.44 1.61
C ALA A 712 -25.53 -32.06 0.17
N PRO A 713 -25.36 -30.77 -0.20
CA PRO A 713 -24.78 -30.38 -1.50
C PRO A 713 -23.33 -30.86 -1.69
N GLU A 714 -22.46 -30.68 -0.68
CA GLU A 714 -21.06 -31.14 -0.73
C GLU A 714 -20.99 -32.67 -0.89
N GLN A 715 -21.80 -33.43 -0.15
CA GLN A 715 -21.87 -34.89 -0.28
C GLN A 715 -22.30 -35.32 -1.71
N ALA A 716 -23.20 -34.57 -2.35
CA ALA A 716 -23.59 -34.81 -3.73
C ALA A 716 -22.45 -34.51 -4.72
N LYS A 717 -21.78 -33.37 -4.58
CA LYS A 717 -20.61 -33.02 -5.42
C LYS A 717 -19.43 -33.97 -5.20
N LEU A 718 -19.17 -34.42 -3.97
CA LEU A 718 -18.14 -35.43 -3.67
C LEU A 718 -18.47 -36.78 -4.32
N LYS A 719 -19.74 -37.19 -4.32
CA LYS A 719 -20.18 -38.39 -5.04
C LYS A 719 -20.01 -38.27 -6.56
N GLN A 720 -20.23 -37.09 -7.13
CA GLN A 720 -19.94 -36.80 -8.53
C GLN A 720 -18.42 -36.89 -8.82
N VAL A 721 -17.57 -36.30 -7.99
CA VAL A 721 -16.10 -36.43 -8.07
C VAL A 721 -15.66 -37.89 -8.02
N SER A 722 -16.10 -38.66 -7.02
CA SER A 722 -15.75 -40.09 -6.91
C SER A 722 -16.18 -40.88 -8.16
N THR A 723 -17.34 -40.56 -8.74
CA THR A 723 -17.81 -41.17 -9.99
C THR A 723 -16.89 -40.85 -11.17
N LEU A 724 -16.33 -39.64 -11.26
CA LEU A 724 -15.38 -39.23 -12.29
C LEU A 724 -14.02 -39.93 -12.13
N PHE A 725 -13.52 -40.06 -10.89
CA PHE A 725 -12.29 -40.81 -10.60
C PHE A 725 -12.46 -42.32 -10.86
N GLU A 726 -13.61 -42.92 -10.53
CA GLU A 726 -13.92 -44.30 -10.91
C GLU A 726 -13.98 -44.52 -12.44
N GLN A 727 -14.45 -43.54 -13.21
CA GLN A 727 -14.42 -43.59 -14.67
C GLN A 727 -12.98 -43.54 -15.19
N ALA A 728 -12.12 -42.69 -14.60
CA ALA A 728 -10.71 -42.63 -14.93
C ALA A 728 -9.97 -43.95 -14.64
N ILE A 729 -10.18 -44.54 -13.44
CA ILE A 729 -9.61 -45.84 -13.05
C ILE A 729 -10.00 -46.92 -14.07
N ARG A 730 -11.28 -46.99 -14.46
CA ARG A 730 -11.77 -47.94 -15.46
C ARG A 730 -11.15 -47.73 -16.85
N ARG A 731 -10.92 -46.48 -17.27
CA ARG A 731 -10.21 -46.16 -18.54
C ARG A 731 -8.75 -46.57 -18.49
N ALA A 732 -8.02 -46.22 -17.43
CA ALA A 732 -6.61 -46.55 -17.26
C ALA A 732 -6.37 -48.07 -17.17
N GLN A 733 -7.26 -48.81 -16.49
CA GLN A 733 -7.26 -50.27 -16.47
C GLN A 733 -7.53 -50.88 -17.86
N ALA A 734 -8.49 -50.36 -18.62
CA ALA A 734 -8.78 -50.81 -19.98
C ALA A 734 -7.63 -50.53 -20.95
N ALA A 735 -6.94 -49.39 -20.81
CA ALA A 735 -5.76 -49.04 -21.61
C ALA A 735 -4.51 -49.87 -21.24
N SER A 736 -4.43 -50.35 -19.99
CA SER A 736 -3.34 -51.19 -19.49
C SER A 736 -3.57 -52.70 -19.71
N ALA A 737 -4.71 -53.09 -20.30
CA ALA A 737 -4.97 -54.48 -20.67
C ALA A 737 -4.05 -54.90 -21.84
N PRO A 738 -3.32 -56.03 -21.76
CA PRO A 738 -2.41 -56.44 -22.81
C PRO A 738 -3.18 -56.76 -24.10
N ALA A 739 -2.76 -56.15 -25.21
CA ALA A 739 -3.36 -56.39 -26.51
C ALA A 739 -3.21 -57.88 -26.90
N MET A 740 -4.33 -58.59 -26.94
CA MET A 740 -4.36 -60.00 -27.37
C MET A 740 -3.84 -60.13 -28.80
N PRO A 741 -2.91 -61.04 -29.10
CA PRO A 741 -2.44 -61.25 -30.47
C PRO A 741 -3.60 -61.76 -31.33
N SER A 742 -3.92 -61.02 -32.39
CA SER A 742 -5.01 -61.35 -33.31
C SER A 742 -4.69 -62.62 -34.10
N ALA A 743 -5.31 -63.74 -33.72
CA ALA A 743 -5.07 -65.06 -34.30
C ALA A 743 -5.73 -65.22 -35.70
N HIS A 744 -5.17 -64.55 -36.71
CA HIS A 744 -5.46 -64.81 -38.12
C HIS A 744 -4.17 -64.82 -38.95
N ASP A 745 -3.51 -65.97 -38.97
CA ASP A 745 -2.68 -66.38 -40.11
C ASP A 745 -2.89 -67.89 -40.34
N ALA A 746 -3.27 -68.25 -41.56
CA ALA A 746 -3.39 -69.64 -42.00
C ALA A 746 -2.26 -69.93 -43.00
N PRO A 747 -1.58 -71.09 -42.90
CA PRO A 747 -0.33 -71.30 -43.62
C PRO A 747 -0.55 -71.46 -45.13
N SER A 748 0.20 -70.69 -45.92
CA SER A 748 0.40 -70.92 -47.35
C SER A 748 1.88 -71.19 -47.61
N ALA A 749 2.18 -72.16 -48.47
CA ALA A 749 3.52 -72.72 -48.61
C ALA A 749 4.18 -72.33 -49.95
N VAL A 750 5.42 -71.82 -49.85
CA VAL A 750 6.53 -71.94 -50.81
C VAL A 750 6.26 -71.59 -52.29
N ALA A 751 6.86 -70.48 -52.73
CA ALA A 751 7.46 -70.37 -54.05
C ALA A 751 8.81 -69.64 -53.92
N ASP A 752 9.88 -70.23 -54.45
CA ASP A 752 11.26 -69.75 -54.28
C ASP A 752 11.69 -68.91 -55.50
N THR A 753 12.31 -67.75 -55.31
CA THR A 753 13.15 -67.09 -56.34
C THR A 753 13.98 -65.91 -55.79
N LYS A 754 15.31 -66.05 -55.83
CA LYS A 754 16.31 -64.97 -55.80
C LYS A 754 16.50 -64.39 -57.24
N PRO A 755 17.19 -63.24 -57.51
CA PRO A 755 18.25 -62.61 -56.69
C PRO A 755 18.42 -61.06 -56.72
N LYS A 756 19.22 -60.50 -55.77
CA LYS A 756 20.01 -59.22 -55.82
C LYS A 756 19.19 -57.90 -56.05
N THR A 757 19.51 -56.73 -55.48
CA THR A 757 20.81 -56.04 -55.34
C THR A 757 20.87 -55.05 -54.13
N SER A 758 22.10 -54.56 -53.88
CA SER A 758 22.58 -53.53 -52.92
C SER A 758 21.71 -52.30 -52.60
N SER A 759 21.73 -51.91 -51.32
CA SER A 759 21.42 -50.55 -50.81
C SER A 759 22.61 -49.58 -50.93
N PRO A 760 22.35 -48.26 -50.95
CA PRO A 760 23.25 -47.30 -50.28
C PRO A 760 22.53 -46.28 -49.37
N LYS A 761 23.27 -45.72 -48.40
CA LYS A 761 22.78 -44.70 -47.44
C LYS A 761 22.57 -43.32 -48.09
N PRO A 762 21.60 -42.50 -47.63
CA PRO A 762 21.63 -41.05 -47.80
C PRO A 762 22.79 -40.42 -47.00
N LYS A 763 23.33 -39.29 -47.49
CA LYS A 763 24.22 -38.38 -46.76
C LYS A 763 23.53 -37.03 -46.54
N ALA A 764 24.02 -36.25 -45.57
CA ALA A 764 23.55 -34.89 -45.32
C ALA A 764 23.82 -33.93 -46.51
N PRO A 765 22.99 -32.90 -46.72
CA PRO A 765 23.20 -31.88 -47.73
C PRO A 765 24.27 -30.86 -47.30
N GLN A 766 25.04 -30.34 -48.26
CA GLN A 766 26.00 -29.24 -48.05
C GLN A 766 25.83 -28.15 -49.13
N LYS A 767 26.17 -26.92 -48.76
CA LYS A 767 25.95 -25.68 -49.54
C LYS A 767 26.67 -25.67 -50.90
N THR A 768 26.10 -24.94 -51.86
CA THR A 768 26.80 -24.41 -53.04
C THR A 768 26.71 -22.88 -53.11
N THR A 769 27.73 -22.26 -53.71
CA THR A 769 27.88 -20.81 -53.97
C THR A 769 27.51 -20.51 -55.45
N ALA A 770 27.54 -19.31 -56.05
CA ALA A 770 28.07 -17.95 -55.76
C ALA A 770 27.24 -16.91 -56.60
N SER A 771 27.55 -15.62 -56.87
CA SER A 771 28.68 -14.71 -56.60
C SER A 771 28.31 -13.22 -56.85
N LYS A 772 29.20 -12.29 -56.45
CA LYS A 772 29.50 -10.95 -57.04
C LYS A 772 28.65 -9.69 -56.70
N THR A 773 29.42 -8.62 -56.46
CA THR A 773 29.09 -7.20 -56.26
C THR A 773 29.10 -6.41 -57.58
N PRO A 774 28.57 -5.16 -57.64
CA PRO A 774 29.39 -3.95 -57.44
C PRO A 774 28.68 -2.85 -56.60
N ALA A 775 29.33 -2.22 -55.61
CA ALA A 775 30.13 -0.98 -55.67
C ALA A 775 29.32 0.31 -55.35
N ALA A 776 29.99 1.33 -54.80
CA ALA A 776 29.38 2.54 -54.21
C ALA A 776 29.30 3.74 -55.17
N PRO A 777 28.84 4.91 -54.70
CA PRO A 777 29.83 5.96 -54.43
C PRO A 777 29.66 6.69 -53.08
N GLN A 778 30.72 7.41 -52.69
CA GLN A 778 30.73 8.37 -51.57
C GLN A 778 30.44 9.80 -52.05
N THR A 779 29.96 10.66 -51.14
CA THR A 779 30.11 12.13 -51.26
C THR A 779 30.68 12.70 -49.94
N ARG A 780 31.17 13.94 -49.94
CA ARG A 780 32.41 14.29 -49.19
C ARG A 780 32.41 15.73 -48.62
N GLN A 781 32.70 15.87 -47.31
CA GLN A 781 33.22 17.07 -46.60
C GLN A 781 32.30 18.33 -46.64
N THR A 782 32.33 19.29 -45.71
CA THR A 782 33.42 19.92 -44.90
C THR A 782 33.06 19.98 -43.39
N ARG A 783 33.97 20.10 -42.39
CA ARG A 783 34.94 21.19 -42.06
C ARG A 783 34.24 22.59 -41.93
N ARG A 784 34.53 23.45 -40.94
CA ARG A 784 35.69 23.52 -40.00
C ARG A 784 35.47 24.49 -38.81
N GLY A 785 35.94 24.11 -37.61
CA GLY A 785 36.38 25.04 -36.54
C GLY A 785 35.32 25.54 -35.54
N LYS A 786 35.67 26.23 -34.44
CA LYS A 786 36.94 26.27 -33.68
C LYS A 786 36.68 27.02 -32.34
N SER A 787 37.36 26.62 -31.27
CA SER A 787 37.52 27.30 -29.96
C SER A 787 37.08 28.78 -29.82
N THR A 788 36.21 29.05 -28.85
CA THR A 788 36.62 29.62 -27.53
C THR A 788 35.80 28.96 -26.44
#